data_AF-A0A6G4HRI7-F1
#
_entry.id   AF-A0A6G4HRI7-F1
#
_cell.length_a   1.000
_cell.length_b   1.000
_cell.length_c   1.000
_cell.angle_alpha   90.00
_cell.angle_beta   90.00
_cell.angle_gamma   90.00
#
_symmetry.space_group_name_H-M   'P 1'
#
loop_
_entity.id
_entity.type
_entity.pdbx_description
1 polymer ?
#
loop_
_entity_poly.entity_id
_entity_poly.type
_entity_poly.pdbx_seq_one_letter_code
_entity_poly.pdbx_strand_id
1 'polypeptide(L)'
;MVKKNSVQNKYLSNWDSSDIVNSICNDLSTAFGNFHKTFLSYCEMHIEIALERFLFKYSFAIDKQTIMCSLLNNIAEEITGLSIRTLIVELNNLKSNNLLEGENSIERYNYFNEKLADQLYLEEIFSRYPVLLCLIDTKITDRLILIDEILDRLGQDKQDIQSKFNINVHNLTNINISSGDSHNNGKKVTILQFDQKYIVYKPHGLSPENLFNKIIDYLNKKVTFEFDLKKLECIDRTNYGWQEFAVYSEAENSYDTYKFYYRTGVFLSIFYMFSCSDLHHENILACKDTPAIFDLETLVNIFSQSFEGNRITAEIAGSVLGTMLLPSNFVNGCFDFDLSGMSGSDDMVSNKWFYFELENLGTDNIGLRKEACTSPKTNNALIFNNEIVSPKLNFLSIKNGFSTCYCALEKNSDEILNIISKSMFVIRHVLRPTAVYARFLEASTYPKYLGSMEAMQNLFLKLYNTNASNNDVVKCEIDALIKHDVPYFSSYMNSTAVTGNKNKNIFSYFPKSAYKVIEDKIKSFNKNDLNKQLYYISQSLSTIKGPVNNYIYNYEIKAKDSYLLNARLIADQIYNLAVFNSDQSEASFLMTLESSDMKKNIDNMDLNLYTGGGIILFLATLGIELKEQKYVRLAEQFLNYQLSNTDSFNSISAFTGIGSKIYICYNMYKLTNNKTYYAEIHKMLLEIKLYENCSKDFVTGTAGLIVVLLNIFEKEQDRIWLEKAELLGRDLYQFLITGNDNLLTGLAHGFSGFAWALVKLGIASNKQKYIGLGMKLIQKENMYYTPYEHNWMDLREENQYLSYWCYGAAGISLSRVKIQELLNRDDNTIADDLLNGIENLKTYKCKTDSVCHGTFGNIDIILEIGKIKKMDNLINLAKDFANTELTYIQNNGMVLGDDSYLMDYSFMQGISGIGYSLVRLANNNYPSILSLDVM
;
A
#
# COMPACT_ATOMS: atom_id res chain seq x y z
N MET A 1 41.73 26.48 -18.01
CA MET A 1 41.91 26.31 -19.47
C MET A 1 42.87 25.18 -19.86
N VAL A 2 43.93 24.87 -19.10
CA VAL A 2 44.90 23.80 -19.46
C VAL A 2 44.34 22.36 -19.42
N LYS A 3 43.25 22.08 -18.69
CA LYS A 3 42.55 20.76 -18.71
C LYS A 3 41.49 20.58 -19.81
N LYS A 4 41.05 21.65 -20.51
CA LYS A 4 39.97 21.55 -21.51
C LYS A 4 40.43 20.81 -22.78
N ASN A 5 41.68 21.00 -23.20
CA ASN A 5 42.21 20.38 -24.41
C ASN A 5 42.55 18.88 -24.26
N SER A 6 42.69 18.33 -23.04
CA SER A 6 43.13 16.93 -22.89
C SER A 6 42.01 15.90 -23.08
N VAL A 7 40.76 16.23 -22.69
CA VAL A 7 39.62 15.30 -22.81
C VAL A 7 39.06 15.31 -24.24
N GLN A 8 39.02 16.46 -24.91
CA GLN A 8 38.65 16.53 -26.32
C GLN A 8 39.61 15.70 -27.19
N ASN A 9 40.92 15.88 -27.00
CA ASN A 9 41.93 15.11 -27.72
C ASN A 9 41.88 13.59 -27.45
N LYS A 10 41.27 13.14 -26.34
CA LYS A 10 41.11 11.72 -26.00
C LYS A 10 40.15 11.00 -26.94
N TYR A 11 39.06 11.67 -27.34
CA TYR A 11 37.99 11.06 -28.14
C TYR A 11 38.01 11.50 -29.60
N LEU A 12 38.47 12.72 -29.88
CA LEU A 12 38.44 13.34 -31.20
C LEU A 12 39.68 13.05 -32.06
N SER A 13 40.51 12.07 -31.69
CA SER A 13 41.50 11.52 -32.62
C SER A 13 40.82 10.68 -33.71
N ASN A 14 41.43 10.55 -34.89
CA ASN A 14 40.93 9.67 -35.95
C ASN A 14 40.97 8.20 -35.49
N TRP A 15 39.83 7.69 -35.03
CA TRP A 15 39.61 6.28 -34.74
C TRP A 15 38.97 5.61 -35.96
N ASP A 16 39.54 4.50 -36.43
CA ASP A 16 38.86 3.65 -37.41
C ASP A 16 37.70 2.94 -36.71
N SER A 17 36.50 3.00 -37.32
CA SER A 17 35.30 2.33 -36.78
C SER A 17 35.18 0.91 -37.29
N SER A 18 35.06 -0.06 -36.38
CA SER A 18 34.78 -1.46 -36.71
C SER A 18 33.36 -1.68 -37.23
N ASP A 19 33.10 -2.87 -37.78
CA ASP A 19 31.75 -3.30 -38.17
C ASP A 19 30.77 -3.32 -37.00
N ILE A 20 31.23 -3.64 -35.78
CA ILE A 20 30.40 -3.66 -34.56
C ILE A 20 29.96 -2.23 -34.21
N VAL A 21 30.92 -1.29 -34.14
CA VAL A 21 30.62 0.11 -33.84
C VAL A 21 29.69 0.71 -34.89
N ASN A 22 29.95 0.44 -36.18
CA ASN A 22 29.09 0.90 -37.27
C ASN A 22 27.67 0.30 -37.16
N SER A 23 27.53 -0.98 -36.81
CA SER A 23 26.22 -1.61 -36.58
C SER A 23 25.43 -0.90 -35.48
N ILE A 24 26.04 -0.67 -34.32
CA ILE A 24 25.39 -0.01 -33.18
C ILE A 24 24.99 1.43 -33.54
N CYS A 25 25.88 2.17 -34.22
CA CYS A 25 25.57 3.52 -34.68
C CYS A 25 24.42 3.53 -35.72
N ASN A 26 24.34 2.52 -36.58
CA ASN A 26 23.25 2.37 -37.54
C ASN A 26 21.92 2.05 -36.85
N ASP A 27 21.92 1.20 -35.82
CA ASP A 27 20.72 0.91 -35.01
C ASP A 27 20.21 2.18 -34.31
N LEU A 28 21.13 3.06 -33.90
CA LEU A 28 20.84 4.38 -33.31
C LEU A 28 20.69 5.50 -34.36
N SER A 29 20.70 5.20 -35.66
CA SER A 29 20.72 6.23 -36.72
C SER A 29 19.53 7.18 -36.66
N THR A 30 18.37 6.71 -36.20
CA THR A 30 17.14 7.50 -36.03
C THR A 30 17.11 8.31 -34.72
N ALA A 31 18.13 8.16 -33.87
CA ALA A 31 18.36 8.88 -32.61
C ALA A 31 19.82 9.33 -32.44
N PHE A 32 20.37 9.97 -33.48
CA PHE A 32 21.70 10.59 -33.55
C PHE A 32 22.90 9.63 -33.46
N GLY A 33 22.80 8.47 -34.10
CA GLY A 33 23.82 7.41 -34.05
C GLY A 33 25.26 7.86 -34.32
N ASN A 34 25.49 8.77 -35.26
CA ASN A 34 26.85 9.23 -35.62
C ASN A 34 27.57 9.95 -34.46
N PHE A 35 26.83 10.55 -33.52
CA PHE A 35 27.40 11.18 -32.32
C PHE A 35 28.20 10.18 -31.46
N HIS A 36 27.82 8.91 -31.47
CA HIS A 36 28.41 7.88 -30.62
C HIS A 36 29.72 7.33 -31.15
N LYS A 37 29.98 7.50 -32.45
CA LYS A 37 30.99 6.74 -33.19
C LYS A 37 32.39 6.83 -32.57
N THR A 38 32.88 8.04 -32.34
CA THR A 38 34.23 8.28 -31.79
C THR A 38 34.38 7.75 -30.36
N PHE A 39 33.33 7.86 -29.55
CA PHE A 39 33.29 7.35 -28.18
C PHE A 39 33.29 5.82 -28.14
N LEU A 40 32.48 5.18 -28.98
CA LEU A 40 32.37 3.72 -29.03
C LEU A 40 33.64 3.07 -29.61
N SER A 41 34.28 3.68 -30.62
CA SER A 41 35.58 3.21 -31.13
C SER A 41 36.68 3.26 -30.06
N TYR A 42 36.71 4.34 -29.26
CA TYR A 42 37.61 4.42 -28.11
C TYR A 42 37.33 3.30 -27.09
N CYS A 43 36.07 3.08 -26.74
CA CYS A 43 35.66 2.03 -25.80
C CYS A 43 36.00 0.63 -26.30
N GLU A 44 35.77 0.34 -27.59
CA GLU A 44 36.03 -0.96 -28.21
C GLU A 44 37.50 -1.35 -28.05
N MET A 45 38.43 -0.45 -28.41
CA MET A 45 39.87 -0.68 -28.26
C MET A 45 40.23 -1.00 -26.80
N HIS A 46 39.69 -0.24 -25.84
CA HIS A 46 40.01 -0.44 -24.42
C HIS A 46 39.42 -1.73 -23.85
N ILE A 47 38.20 -2.10 -24.27
CA ILE A 47 37.58 -3.37 -23.90
C ILE A 47 38.34 -4.54 -24.50
N GLU A 48 38.81 -4.41 -25.74
CA GLU A 48 39.63 -5.43 -26.40
C GLU A 48 40.94 -5.70 -25.62
N ILE A 49 41.64 -4.64 -25.23
CA ILE A 49 42.85 -4.74 -24.39
C ILE A 49 42.53 -5.42 -23.04
N ALA A 50 41.40 -5.06 -22.41
CA ALA A 50 40.96 -5.65 -21.15
C ALA A 50 40.72 -7.17 -21.27
N LEU A 51 40.02 -7.58 -22.33
CA LEU A 51 39.73 -8.99 -22.63
C LEU A 51 41.01 -9.78 -22.95
N GLU A 52 41.92 -9.23 -23.75
CA GLU A 52 43.21 -9.87 -24.05
C GLU A 52 44.07 -10.05 -22.80
N ARG A 53 44.15 -9.03 -21.96
CA ARG A 53 44.86 -9.11 -20.67
C ARG A 53 44.23 -10.16 -19.76
N PHE A 54 42.91 -10.26 -19.74
CA PHE A 54 42.19 -11.28 -18.98
C PHE A 54 42.53 -12.69 -19.46
N LEU A 55 42.48 -12.94 -20.79
CA LEU A 55 42.84 -14.23 -21.39
C LEU A 55 44.32 -14.60 -21.21
N PHE A 56 45.21 -13.61 -21.21
CA PHE A 56 46.63 -13.82 -20.95
C PHE A 56 46.88 -14.25 -19.50
N LYS A 57 46.17 -13.63 -18.54
CA LYS A 57 46.36 -13.87 -17.10
C LYS A 57 45.63 -15.12 -16.61
N TYR A 58 44.47 -15.44 -17.19
CA TYR A 58 43.59 -16.51 -16.70
C TYR A 58 43.10 -17.42 -17.83
N SER A 59 42.99 -18.71 -17.56
CA SER A 59 42.52 -19.70 -18.55
C SER A 59 40.99 -19.70 -18.68
N PHE A 60 40.50 -18.98 -19.68
CA PHE A 60 39.09 -18.89 -20.08
C PHE A 60 38.97 -18.95 -21.62
N ALA A 61 37.83 -19.42 -22.11
CA ALA A 61 37.33 -19.12 -23.44
C ALA A 61 36.33 -17.96 -23.34
N ILE A 62 36.31 -17.08 -24.34
CA ILE A 62 35.36 -15.96 -24.41
C ILE A 62 34.71 -15.89 -25.78
N ASP A 63 33.43 -15.53 -25.82
CA ASP A 63 32.78 -15.01 -27.03
C ASP A 63 33.01 -13.50 -27.12
N LYS A 64 34.16 -13.12 -27.71
CA LYS A 64 34.59 -11.72 -27.81
C LYS A 64 33.57 -10.84 -28.53
N GLN A 65 32.92 -11.36 -29.57
CA GLN A 65 31.99 -10.57 -30.38
C GLN A 65 30.73 -10.24 -29.58
N THR A 66 30.10 -11.25 -28.96
CA THR A 66 28.88 -11.05 -28.17
C THR A 66 29.13 -10.14 -26.97
N ILE A 67 30.23 -10.35 -26.24
CA ILE A 67 30.62 -9.51 -25.09
C ILE A 67 30.86 -8.07 -25.55
N MET A 68 31.59 -7.86 -26.64
CA MET A 68 31.88 -6.51 -27.15
C MET A 68 30.59 -5.78 -27.53
N CYS A 69 29.70 -6.42 -28.29
CA CYS A 69 28.41 -5.84 -28.67
C CYS A 69 27.58 -5.45 -27.44
N SER A 70 27.47 -6.33 -26.44
CA SER A 70 26.70 -6.08 -25.21
C SER A 70 27.24 -4.87 -24.43
N LEU A 71 28.56 -4.81 -24.23
CA LEU A 71 29.20 -3.72 -23.48
C LEU A 71 29.12 -2.37 -24.22
N LEU A 72 29.33 -2.37 -25.54
CA LEU A 72 29.23 -1.14 -26.35
C LEU A 72 27.80 -0.61 -26.43
N ASN A 73 26.80 -1.49 -26.55
CA ASN A 73 25.39 -1.09 -26.49
C ASN A 73 25.05 -0.42 -25.15
N ASN A 74 25.48 -1.01 -24.03
CA ASN A 74 25.27 -0.41 -22.71
C ASN A 74 25.91 0.99 -22.58
N ILE A 75 27.13 1.17 -23.11
CA ILE A 75 27.80 2.48 -23.14
C ILE A 75 27.04 3.45 -24.04
N ALA A 76 26.56 3.01 -25.20
CA ALA A 76 25.79 3.84 -26.13
C ALA A 76 24.48 4.35 -25.50
N GLU A 77 23.78 3.50 -24.75
CA GLU A 77 22.58 3.88 -23.98
C GLU A 77 22.89 4.96 -22.94
N GLU A 78 24.00 4.82 -22.18
CA GLU A 78 24.41 5.83 -21.19
C GLU A 78 24.77 7.16 -21.87
N ILE A 79 25.47 7.14 -23.01
CA ILE A 79 25.79 8.34 -23.78
C ILE A 79 24.52 8.99 -24.33
N THR A 80 23.57 8.19 -24.85
CA THR A 80 22.27 8.67 -25.35
C THR A 80 21.51 9.39 -24.23
N GLY A 81 21.40 8.78 -23.05
CA GLY A 81 20.70 9.38 -21.90
C GLY A 81 21.25 10.74 -21.47
N LEU A 82 22.56 10.96 -21.64
CA LEU A 82 23.21 12.25 -21.34
C LEU A 82 23.05 13.30 -22.44
N SER A 83 23.02 12.87 -23.71
CA SER A 83 23.18 13.76 -24.86
C SER A 83 21.88 14.10 -25.60
N ILE A 84 20.88 13.22 -25.55
CA ILE A 84 19.70 13.28 -26.43
C ILE A 84 18.97 14.62 -26.40
N ARG A 85 18.73 15.18 -25.20
CA ARG A 85 18.07 16.49 -25.02
C ARG A 85 18.87 17.62 -25.64
N THR A 86 20.20 17.55 -25.57
CA THR A 86 21.09 18.55 -26.16
C THR A 86 21.09 18.46 -27.68
N LEU A 87 21.17 17.25 -28.23
CA LEU A 87 21.14 17.03 -29.67
C LEU A 87 19.83 17.49 -30.31
N ILE A 88 18.69 17.24 -29.65
CA ILE A 88 17.38 17.78 -30.07
C ILE A 88 17.37 19.31 -30.06
N VAL A 89 17.95 19.96 -29.05
CA VAL A 89 18.05 21.44 -29.01
C VAL A 89 18.95 21.99 -30.11
N GLU A 90 20.09 21.35 -30.38
CA GLU A 90 20.98 21.76 -31.46
C GLU A 90 20.34 21.60 -32.84
N LEU A 91 19.63 20.50 -33.08
CA LEU A 91 18.86 20.28 -34.30
C LEU A 91 17.79 21.37 -34.48
N ASN A 92 17.03 21.68 -33.42
CA ASN A 92 16.01 22.73 -33.45
C ASN A 92 16.61 24.14 -33.66
N ASN A 93 17.80 24.41 -33.13
CA ASN A 93 18.52 25.65 -33.37
C ASN A 93 18.92 25.78 -34.85
N LEU A 94 19.46 24.73 -35.48
CA LEU A 94 19.77 24.78 -36.91
C LEU A 94 18.50 24.89 -37.77
N LYS A 95 17.43 24.17 -37.40
CA LYS A 95 16.14 24.21 -38.08
C LYS A 95 15.53 25.61 -38.06
N SER A 96 15.45 26.24 -36.88
CA SER A 96 14.89 27.59 -36.72
C SER A 96 15.69 28.68 -37.44
N ASN A 97 16.98 28.45 -37.68
CA ASN A 97 17.85 29.34 -38.44
C ASN A 97 17.96 28.98 -39.94
N ASN A 98 17.21 27.99 -40.43
CA ASN A 98 17.27 27.49 -41.82
C ASN A 98 18.68 27.03 -42.25
N LEU A 99 19.43 26.39 -41.34
CA LEU A 99 20.80 25.90 -41.56
C LEU A 99 20.88 24.38 -41.81
N LEU A 100 19.73 23.71 -42.00
CA LEU A 100 19.65 22.29 -42.34
C LEU A 100 19.43 22.13 -43.85
N GLU A 101 20.19 21.22 -44.48
CA GLU A 101 20.05 20.88 -45.90
C GLU A 101 19.13 19.65 -46.08
N GLY A 102 18.24 19.68 -47.08
CA GLY A 102 17.30 18.61 -47.38
C GLY A 102 15.89 19.12 -47.72
N GLU A 103 15.23 18.50 -48.68
CA GLU A 103 13.90 18.89 -49.16
C GLU A 103 12.79 18.49 -48.16
N ASN A 104 13.00 17.39 -47.44
CA ASN A 104 12.05 16.85 -46.47
C ASN A 104 12.65 16.68 -45.06
N SER A 105 11.79 16.35 -44.10
CA SER A 105 12.14 16.23 -42.68
C SER A 105 13.19 15.17 -42.38
N ILE A 106 13.19 14.07 -43.16
CA ILE A 106 14.16 12.96 -43.01
C ILE A 106 15.53 13.39 -43.55
N GLU A 107 15.57 14.01 -44.73
CA GLU A 107 16.82 14.51 -45.32
C GLU A 107 17.49 15.55 -44.43
N ARG A 108 16.72 16.49 -43.85
CA ARG A 108 17.24 17.49 -42.92
C ARG A 108 17.78 16.89 -41.63
N TYR A 109 17.15 15.82 -41.13
CA TYR A 109 17.67 15.06 -40.00
C TYR A 109 18.96 14.32 -40.36
N ASN A 110 19.00 13.64 -41.51
CA ASN A 110 20.18 12.93 -41.97
C ASN A 110 21.36 13.88 -42.14
N TYR A 111 21.14 15.08 -42.70
CA TYR A 111 22.15 16.12 -42.78
C TYR A 111 22.73 16.48 -41.40
N PHE A 112 21.88 16.64 -40.39
CA PHE A 112 22.33 16.90 -39.03
C PHE A 112 23.10 15.71 -38.43
N ASN A 113 22.60 14.48 -38.61
CA ASN A 113 23.27 13.28 -38.13
C ASN A 113 24.65 13.10 -38.79
N GLU A 114 24.80 13.39 -40.08
CA GLU A 114 26.10 13.40 -40.77
C GLU A 114 27.04 14.48 -40.20
N LYS A 115 26.52 15.68 -39.88
CA LYS A 115 27.31 16.71 -39.19
C LYS A 115 27.85 16.25 -37.84
N LEU A 116 27.17 15.36 -37.13
CA LEU A 116 27.66 14.80 -35.86
C LEU A 116 28.86 13.87 -36.02
N ALA A 117 29.17 13.42 -37.25
CA ALA A 117 30.41 12.70 -37.54
C ALA A 117 31.61 13.65 -37.76
N ASP A 118 31.39 14.96 -37.96
CA ASP A 118 32.46 15.94 -38.16
C ASP A 118 33.10 16.35 -36.84
N GLN A 119 34.42 16.22 -36.78
CA GLN A 119 35.20 16.52 -35.57
C GLN A 119 35.07 17.98 -35.14
N LEU A 120 35.19 18.93 -36.07
CA LEU A 120 35.16 20.36 -35.75
C LEU A 120 33.78 20.76 -35.23
N TYR A 121 32.72 20.16 -35.76
CA TYR A 121 31.36 20.36 -35.28
C TYR A 121 31.14 19.83 -33.86
N LEU A 122 31.67 18.65 -33.54
CA LEU A 122 31.65 18.13 -32.17
C LEU A 122 32.44 19.03 -31.20
N GLU A 123 33.60 19.55 -31.60
CA GLU A 123 34.37 20.52 -30.81
C GLU A 123 33.53 21.78 -30.51
N GLU A 124 32.75 22.25 -31.48
CA GLU A 124 31.84 23.38 -31.32
C GLU A 124 30.72 23.09 -30.31
N ILE A 125 30.07 21.92 -30.41
CA ILE A 125 29.06 21.47 -29.43
C ILE A 125 29.66 21.40 -28.03
N PHE A 126 30.83 20.79 -27.85
CA PHE A 126 31.47 20.67 -26.53
C PHE A 126 32.05 22.00 -26.03
N SER A 127 32.30 22.98 -26.90
CA SER A 127 32.63 24.33 -26.48
C SER A 127 31.42 25.03 -25.84
N ARG A 128 30.21 24.80 -26.37
CA ARG A 128 28.93 25.30 -25.83
C ARG A 128 28.49 24.53 -24.58
N TYR A 129 28.70 23.21 -24.57
CA TYR A 129 28.27 22.31 -23.49
C TYR A 129 29.45 21.52 -22.89
N PRO A 130 30.43 22.20 -22.27
CA PRO A 130 31.65 21.55 -21.79
C PRO A 130 31.40 20.52 -20.69
N VAL A 131 30.29 20.64 -19.95
CA VAL A 131 29.94 19.67 -18.91
C VAL A 131 29.44 18.36 -19.52
N LEU A 132 28.78 18.38 -20.68
CA LEU A 132 28.32 17.16 -21.36
C LEU A 132 29.49 16.22 -21.65
N LEU A 133 30.58 16.74 -22.23
CA LEU A 133 31.78 15.95 -22.48
C LEU A 133 32.40 15.40 -21.20
N CYS A 134 32.38 16.18 -20.11
CA CYS A 134 32.87 15.74 -18.81
C CYS A 134 32.04 14.56 -18.26
N LEU A 135 30.72 14.59 -18.43
CA LEU A 135 29.82 13.52 -18.01
C LEU A 135 30.03 12.25 -18.84
N ILE A 136 30.13 12.40 -20.17
CA ILE A 136 30.43 11.29 -21.09
C ILE A 136 31.78 10.64 -20.74
N ASP A 137 32.83 11.45 -20.56
CA ASP A 137 34.15 10.97 -20.16
C ASP A 137 34.13 10.23 -18.82
N THR A 138 33.38 10.75 -17.85
CA THR A 138 33.19 10.12 -16.54
C THR A 138 32.52 8.76 -16.69
N LYS A 139 31.39 8.66 -17.42
CA LYS A 139 30.67 7.40 -17.62
C LYS A 139 31.50 6.36 -18.37
N ILE A 140 32.17 6.75 -19.46
CA ILE A 140 33.06 5.86 -20.20
C ILE A 140 34.20 5.36 -19.30
N THR A 141 34.86 6.26 -18.58
CA THR A 141 36.00 5.91 -17.72
C THR A 141 35.57 4.95 -16.60
N ASP A 142 34.47 5.25 -15.90
CA ASP A 142 33.94 4.41 -14.83
C ASP A 142 33.51 3.03 -15.35
N ARG A 143 32.92 2.97 -16.55
CA ARG A 143 32.48 1.71 -17.16
C ARG A 143 33.66 0.82 -17.55
N LEU A 144 34.70 1.39 -18.16
CA LEU A 144 35.94 0.66 -18.48
C LEU A 144 36.63 0.14 -17.22
N ILE A 145 36.69 0.94 -16.15
CA ILE A 145 37.22 0.50 -14.84
C ILE A 145 36.38 -0.65 -14.28
N LEU A 146 35.05 -0.58 -14.36
CA LEU A 146 34.18 -1.66 -13.87
C LEU A 146 34.43 -2.97 -14.63
N ILE A 147 34.54 -2.91 -15.96
CA ILE A 147 34.80 -4.09 -16.80
C ILE A 147 36.14 -4.73 -16.40
N ASP A 148 37.18 -3.92 -16.23
CA ASP A 148 38.49 -4.38 -15.76
C ASP A 148 38.42 -5.03 -14.37
N GLU A 149 37.71 -4.40 -13.42
CA GLU A 149 37.51 -4.96 -12.08
C GLU A 149 36.78 -6.31 -12.14
N ILE A 150 35.73 -6.43 -12.95
CA ILE A 150 34.92 -7.66 -13.09
C ILE A 150 35.78 -8.80 -13.64
N LEU A 151 36.49 -8.56 -14.73
CA LEU A 151 37.32 -9.57 -15.38
C LEU A 151 38.44 -10.06 -14.45
N ASP A 152 39.14 -9.14 -13.76
CA ASP A 152 40.20 -9.53 -12.85
C ASP A 152 39.66 -10.31 -11.64
N ARG A 153 38.54 -9.87 -11.04
CA ARG A 153 37.88 -10.56 -9.92
C ARG A 153 37.34 -11.93 -10.32
N LEU A 154 36.76 -12.06 -11.52
CA LEU A 154 36.29 -13.34 -12.06
C LEU A 154 37.44 -14.34 -12.16
N GLY A 155 38.59 -13.90 -12.64
CA GLY A 155 39.79 -14.73 -12.75
C GLY A 155 40.31 -15.19 -11.39
N GLN A 156 40.34 -14.29 -10.40
CA GLN A 156 40.79 -14.58 -9.03
C GLN A 156 39.85 -15.55 -8.30
N ASP A 157 38.53 -15.36 -8.44
CA ASP A 157 37.52 -16.10 -7.68
C ASP A 157 37.01 -17.36 -8.39
N LYS A 158 37.59 -17.69 -9.55
CA LYS A 158 37.14 -18.80 -10.42
C LYS A 158 36.82 -20.09 -9.68
N GLN A 159 37.74 -20.58 -8.85
CA GLN A 159 37.58 -21.87 -8.15
C GLN A 159 36.47 -21.82 -7.10
N ASP A 160 36.36 -20.72 -6.38
CA ASP A 160 35.33 -20.52 -5.36
C ASP A 160 33.95 -20.44 -6.01
N ILE A 161 33.85 -19.74 -7.15
CA ILE A 161 32.63 -19.67 -7.96
C ILE A 161 32.20 -21.07 -8.45
N GLN A 162 33.12 -21.84 -9.04
CA GLN A 162 32.82 -23.19 -9.55
C GLN A 162 32.34 -24.12 -8.43
N SER A 163 33.03 -24.10 -7.28
CA SER A 163 32.70 -24.98 -6.16
C SER A 163 31.41 -24.57 -5.46
N LYS A 164 31.17 -23.28 -5.26
CA LYS A 164 30.01 -22.77 -4.50
C LYS A 164 28.71 -22.86 -5.29
N PHE A 165 28.71 -22.47 -6.57
CA PHE A 165 27.51 -22.45 -7.41
C PHE A 165 27.32 -23.73 -8.23
N ASN A 166 28.29 -24.64 -8.19
CA ASN A 166 28.29 -25.87 -8.98
C ASN A 166 28.06 -25.59 -10.48
N ILE A 167 28.77 -24.59 -11.02
CA ILE A 167 28.73 -24.27 -12.44
C ILE A 167 30.11 -24.33 -13.08
N ASN A 168 30.13 -24.59 -14.39
CA ASN A 168 31.33 -24.48 -15.19
C ASN A 168 31.50 -23.02 -15.66
N VAL A 169 32.60 -22.38 -15.27
CA VAL A 169 32.91 -20.99 -15.66
C VAL A 169 34.03 -20.90 -16.70
N HIS A 170 34.26 -21.94 -17.49
CA HIS A 170 35.35 -21.94 -18.47
C HIS A 170 35.06 -21.09 -19.72
N ASN A 171 33.80 -21.00 -20.15
CA ASN A 171 33.41 -20.28 -21.37
C ASN A 171 32.51 -19.10 -21.03
N LEU A 172 33.06 -17.88 -21.00
CA LEU A 172 32.28 -16.66 -20.76
C LEU A 172 31.70 -16.18 -22.10
N THR A 173 30.38 -16.28 -22.25
CA THR A 173 29.70 -15.98 -23.52
C THR A 173 29.10 -14.58 -23.56
N ASN A 174 28.78 -13.99 -22.40
CA ASN A 174 28.22 -12.65 -22.35
C ASN A 174 28.49 -11.94 -21.02
N ILE A 175 28.54 -10.60 -21.06
CA ILE A 175 28.55 -9.71 -19.90
C ILE A 175 27.43 -8.69 -20.10
N ASN A 176 26.41 -8.74 -19.25
CA ASN A 176 25.26 -7.84 -19.32
C ASN A 176 25.25 -6.94 -18.07
N ILE A 177 25.53 -5.66 -18.27
CA ILE A 177 25.53 -4.67 -17.18
C ILE A 177 24.11 -4.16 -17.02
N SER A 178 23.59 -4.25 -15.80
CA SER A 178 22.21 -3.85 -15.52
C SER A 178 21.94 -2.37 -15.84
N SER A 179 20.68 -2.07 -16.16
CA SER A 179 20.18 -0.71 -16.38
C SER A 179 19.93 0.08 -15.09
N GLY A 180 20.10 -0.55 -13.92
CA GLY A 180 19.89 0.08 -12.61
C GLY A 180 20.81 1.26 -12.33
N ASP A 181 20.51 1.99 -11.26
CA ASP A 181 21.25 3.20 -10.88
C ASP A 181 22.73 2.92 -10.61
N SER A 182 23.58 3.85 -11.05
CA SER A 182 25.01 3.78 -10.75
C SER A 182 25.35 4.47 -9.44
N HIS A 183 26.29 3.87 -8.72
CA HIS A 183 26.78 4.38 -7.44
C HIS A 183 28.31 4.32 -7.38
N ASN A 184 28.92 5.11 -6.50
CA ASN A 184 30.34 5.00 -6.13
C ASN A 184 31.31 4.95 -7.33
N ASN A 185 31.18 5.89 -8.26
CA ASN A 185 31.89 6.00 -9.54
C ASN A 185 31.43 4.93 -10.53
N GLY A 186 30.14 4.98 -10.90
CA GLY A 186 29.61 4.22 -12.03
C GLY A 186 29.40 2.72 -11.80
N LYS A 187 29.58 2.21 -10.58
CA LYS A 187 29.44 0.78 -10.26
C LYS A 187 27.99 0.33 -10.42
N LYS A 188 27.79 -0.80 -11.13
CA LYS A 188 26.48 -1.42 -11.40
C LYS A 188 26.53 -2.93 -11.25
N VAL A 189 25.40 -3.53 -10.88
CA VAL A 189 25.22 -4.99 -10.88
C VAL A 189 25.39 -5.50 -12.31
N THR A 190 26.07 -6.63 -12.48
CA THR A 190 26.39 -7.21 -13.79
C THR A 190 26.06 -8.70 -13.80
N ILE A 191 25.38 -9.18 -14.84
CA ILE A 191 25.09 -10.59 -15.05
C ILE A 191 26.13 -11.15 -16.01
N LEU A 192 26.81 -12.22 -15.60
CA LEU A 192 27.79 -12.93 -16.41
C LEU A 192 27.17 -14.24 -16.88
N GLN A 193 27.28 -14.52 -18.18
CA GLN A 193 26.77 -15.74 -18.79
C GLN A 193 27.91 -16.69 -19.15
N PHE A 194 27.78 -17.94 -18.73
CA PHE A 194 28.67 -19.04 -19.07
C PHE A 194 27.86 -20.15 -19.75
N ASP A 195 27.95 -20.23 -21.08
CA ASP A 195 27.07 -21.07 -21.90
C ASP A 195 25.58 -20.80 -21.59
N GLN A 196 24.91 -21.72 -20.89
CA GLN A 196 23.50 -21.61 -20.46
C GLN A 196 23.34 -21.31 -18.96
N LYS A 197 24.44 -21.01 -18.26
CA LYS A 197 24.47 -20.70 -16.83
C LYS A 197 24.76 -19.22 -16.62
N TYR A 198 24.35 -18.70 -15.46
CA TYR A 198 24.44 -17.28 -15.15
C TYR A 198 24.93 -17.09 -13.71
N ILE A 199 25.68 -16.01 -13.48
CA ILE A 199 26.06 -15.52 -12.15
C ILE A 199 25.83 -14.02 -12.10
N VAL A 200 25.39 -13.53 -10.95
CA VAL A 200 25.29 -12.09 -10.67
C VAL A 200 26.55 -11.63 -9.95
N TYR A 201 27.23 -10.64 -10.53
CA TYR A 201 28.29 -9.88 -9.89
C TYR A 201 27.71 -8.60 -9.29
N LYS A 202 27.92 -8.41 -7.99
CA LYS A 202 27.57 -7.17 -7.29
C LYS A 202 28.84 -6.40 -6.91
N PRO A 203 28.98 -5.13 -7.30
CA PRO A 203 30.17 -4.32 -7.02
C PRO A 203 30.18 -3.69 -5.62
N HIS A 204 29.56 -4.38 -4.66
CA HIS A 204 29.52 -4.10 -3.24
C HIS A 204 29.53 -5.43 -2.46
N GLY A 205 29.89 -5.40 -1.18
CA GLY A 205 29.86 -6.61 -0.35
C GLY A 205 28.45 -7.19 -0.23
N LEU A 206 28.38 -8.51 -0.05
CA LEU A 206 27.15 -9.30 0.12
C LEU A 206 26.98 -9.71 1.59
N SER A 207 27.50 -8.89 2.51
CA SER A 207 27.37 -9.17 3.94
C SER A 207 25.91 -9.32 4.38
N PRO A 208 24.93 -8.61 3.77
CA PRO A 208 23.53 -8.83 4.09
C PRO A 208 22.93 -10.16 3.65
N GLU A 209 23.16 -10.54 2.40
CA GLU A 209 22.76 -11.84 1.86
C GLU A 209 23.41 -12.99 2.64
N ASN A 210 24.69 -12.83 3.01
CA ASN A 210 25.40 -13.82 3.83
C ASN A 210 24.81 -13.96 5.24
N LEU A 211 24.43 -12.84 5.89
CA LEU A 211 23.77 -12.89 7.20
C LEU A 211 22.40 -13.57 7.09
N PHE A 212 21.60 -13.20 6.10
CA PHE A 212 20.31 -13.83 5.82
C PHE A 212 20.45 -15.35 5.60
N ASN A 213 21.43 -15.77 4.80
CA ASN A 213 21.73 -17.18 4.56
C ASN A 213 22.12 -17.94 5.83
N LYS A 214 22.87 -17.32 6.73
CA LYS A 214 23.22 -17.92 8.05
C LYS A 214 21.99 -18.08 8.93
N ILE A 215 21.06 -17.12 8.93
CA ILE A 215 19.80 -17.23 9.66
C ILE A 215 18.94 -18.35 9.09
N ILE A 216 18.83 -18.46 7.76
CA ILE A 216 18.12 -19.58 7.11
C ILE A 216 18.72 -20.92 7.50
N ASP A 217 20.04 -21.09 7.41
CA ASP A 217 20.72 -22.33 7.78
C ASP A 217 20.50 -22.71 9.24
N TYR A 218 20.53 -21.70 10.12
CA TYR A 218 20.26 -21.88 11.53
C TYR A 218 18.82 -22.37 11.77
N LEU A 219 17.84 -21.70 11.15
CA LEU A 219 16.43 -22.03 11.29
C LEU A 219 16.10 -23.42 10.72
N ASN A 220 16.57 -23.77 9.52
CA ASN A 220 16.40 -25.10 8.93
C ASN A 220 16.98 -26.22 9.83
N LYS A 221 18.03 -25.94 10.62
CA LYS A 221 18.61 -26.92 11.56
C LYS A 221 17.87 -27.00 12.89
N LYS A 222 17.26 -25.90 13.35
CA LYS A 222 16.70 -25.76 14.70
C LYS A 222 15.20 -25.97 14.76
N VAL A 223 14.49 -25.73 13.66
CA VAL A 223 13.04 -25.69 13.59
C VAL A 223 12.58 -26.70 12.54
N THR A 224 11.62 -27.53 12.89
CA THR A 224 10.93 -28.38 11.91
C THR A 224 9.86 -27.54 11.22
N PHE A 225 10.20 -26.92 10.10
CA PHE A 225 9.21 -26.31 9.22
C PHE A 225 8.44 -27.39 8.45
N GLU A 226 7.26 -27.03 7.94
CA GLU A 226 6.54 -27.91 7.00
C GLU A 226 7.34 -28.11 5.71
N PHE A 227 8.07 -27.07 5.29
CA PHE A 227 8.96 -27.09 4.13
C PHE A 227 10.28 -26.42 4.45
N ASP A 228 11.38 -27.03 4.00
CA ASP A 228 12.71 -26.43 4.12
C ASP A 228 12.76 -25.08 3.42
N LEU A 229 13.44 -24.13 4.07
CA LEU A 229 13.65 -22.79 3.55
C LEU A 229 14.74 -22.82 2.48
N LYS A 230 14.47 -22.17 1.35
CA LYS A 230 15.40 -22.02 0.24
C LYS A 230 16.07 -20.64 0.30
N LYS A 231 17.27 -20.54 -0.25
CA LYS A 231 18.07 -19.30 -0.28
C LYS A 231 18.93 -19.28 -1.53
N LEU A 232 19.31 -18.08 -1.96
CA LEU A 232 20.30 -17.90 -3.02
C LEU A 232 21.70 -17.97 -2.42
N GLU A 233 22.55 -18.81 -2.96
CA GLU A 233 23.94 -18.87 -2.51
C GLU A 233 24.68 -17.58 -2.90
N CYS A 234 25.67 -17.20 -2.09
CA CYS A 234 26.53 -16.05 -2.37
C CYS A 234 27.97 -16.26 -1.88
N ILE A 235 28.89 -15.48 -2.46
CA ILE A 235 30.29 -15.34 -2.06
C ILE A 235 30.51 -13.85 -1.78
N ASP A 236 30.70 -13.52 -0.50
CA ASP A 236 30.99 -12.16 -0.05
C ASP A 236 32.51 -11.92 0.00
N ARG A 237 32.98 -10.87 -0.67
CA ARG A 237 34.38 -10.40 -0.66
C ARG A 237 34.50 -9.02 -0.02
N THR A 238 33.56 -8.62 0.83
CA THR A 238 33.50 -7.35 1.59
C THR A 238 33.21 -6.11 0.74
N ASN A 239 33.87 -5.92 -0.39
CA ASN A 239 33.67 -4.75 -1.28
C ASN A 239 33.10 -5.10 -2.66
N TYR A 240 32.91 -6.38 -2.94
CA TYR A 240 32.15 -6.94 -4.06
C TYR A 240 31.66 -8.35 -3.66
N GLY A 241 30.86 -8.99 -4.51
CA GLY A 241 30.51 -10.39 -4.32
C GLY A 241 29.86 -11.02 -5.54
N TRP A 242 29.69 -12.34 -5.45
CA TRP A 242 29.05 -13.18 -6.46
C TRP A 242 27.78 -13.80 -5.87
N GLN A 243 26.69 -13.83 -6.62
CA GLN A 243 25.42 -14.38 -6.19
C GLN A 243 24.87 -15.33 -7.26
N GLU A 244 24.23 -16.40 -6.80
CA GLU A 244 23.49 -17.32 -7.63
C GLU A 244 22.41 -16.58 -8.45
N PHE A 245 22.27 -16.93 -9.73
CA PHE A 245 21.25 -16.37 -10.59
C PHE A 245 19.91 -17.12 -10.39
N ALA A 246 18.89 -16.41 -9.92
CA ALA A 246 17.54 -16.95 -9.77
C ALA A 246 16.86 -17.09 -11.13
N VAL A 247 16.14 -18.21 -11.35
CA VAL A 247 15.44 -18.48 -12.61
C VAL A 247 13.93 -18.53 -12.34
N TYR A 248 13.19 -17.70 -13.08
CA TYR A 248 11.73 -17.69 -13.02
C TYR A 248 11.16 -19.05 -13.43
N SER A 249 10.15 -19.49 -12.70
CA SER A 249 9.39 -20.70 -13.03
C SER A 249 7.99 -20.64 -12.44
N GLU A 250 7.01 -21.10 -13.22
CA GLU A 250 5.61 -21.20 -12.82
C GLU A 250 5.39 -22.34 -11.81
N ALA A 251 4.29 -22.27 -11.07
CA ALA A 251 3.82 -23.40 -10.28
C ALA A 251 3.31 -24.51 -11.20
N GLU A 252 3.60 -25.77 -10.89
CA GLU A 252 3.11 -26.91 -11.68
C GLU A 252 1.77 -27.44 -11.16
N ASN A 253 1.44 -27.14 -9.91
CA ASN A 253 0.27 -27.66 -9.22
C ASN A 253 -0.11 -26.76 -8.03
N SER A 254 -1.29 -27.00 -7.45
CA SER A 254 -1.79 -26.25 -6.29
C SER A 254 -1.00 -26.47 -4.99
N TYR A 255 -0.13 -27.49 -4.94
CA TYR A 255 0.73 -27.71 -3.78
C TYR A 255 1.98 -26.83 -3.82
N ASP A 256 2.47 -26.48 -5.02
CA ASP A 256 3.56 -25.51 -5.19
C ASP A 256 3.13 -24.10 -4.77
N THR A 257 1.88 -23.69 -5.07
CA THR A 257 1.33 -22.42 -4.56
C THR A 257 1.24 -22.39 -3.04
N TYR A 258 0.81 -23.49 -2.40
CA TYR A 258 0.81 -23.60 -0.95
C TYR A 258 2.22 -23.42 -0.35
N LYS A 259 3.22 -24.13 -0.88
CA LYS A 259 4.62 -24.00 -0.44
C LYS A 259 5.19 -22.60 -0.63
N PHE A 260 4.91 -21.99 -1.78
CA PHE A 260 5.37 -20.65 -2.12
C PHE A 260 4.88 -19.63 -1.08
N TYR A 261 3.58 -19.64 -0.79
CA TYR A 261 2.99 -18.69 0.16
C TYR A 261 3.32 -19.02 1.61
N TYR A 262 3.52 -20.29 1.97
CA TYR A 262 4.08 -20.66 3.27
C TYR A 262 5.49 -20.08 3.46
N ARG A 263 6.39 -20.29 2.50
CA ARG A 263 7.76 -19.72 2.54
C ARG A 263 7.75 -18.20 2.53
N THR A 264 6.83 -17.59 1.79
CA THR A 264 6.61 -16.14 1.80
C THR A 264 6.28 -15.65 3.21
N GLY A 265 5.36 -16.32 3.92
CA GLY A 265 5.06 -16.03 5.31
C GLY A 265 6.28 -16.17 6.23
N VAL A 266 7.07 -17.24 6.06
CA VAL A 266 8.32 -17.42 6.83
C VAL A 266 9.29 -16.27 6.60
N PHE A 267 9.57 -15.92 5.33
CA PHE A 267 10.49 -14.83 5.01
C PHE A 267 9.99 -13.49 5.51
N LEU A 268 8.68 -13.21 5.41
CA LEU A 268 8.09 -12.00 5.98
C LEU A 268 8.38 -11.85 7.48
N SER A 269 8.37 -12.94 8.25
CA SER A 269 8.71 -12.92 9.68
C SER A 269 10.19 -12.60 9.92
N ILE A 270 11.09 -13.17 9.11
CA ILE A 270 12.53 -12.85 9.15
C ILE A 270 12.76 -11.38 8.81
N PHE A 271 12.11 -10.85 7.78
CA PHE A 271 12.24 -9.44 7.41
C PHE A 271 11.62 -8.49 8.43
N TYR A 272 10.51 -8.89 9.05
CA TYR A 272 9.93 -8.15 10.18
C TYR A 272 10.92 -8.04 11.35
N MET A 273 11.61 -9.13 11.69
CA MET A 273 12.67 -9.14 12.70
C MET A 273 13.81 -8.17 12.37
N PHE A 274 14.23 -8.13 11.10
CA PHE A 274 15.26 -7.21 10.64
C PHE A 274 14.78 -5.75 10.53
N SER A 275 13.48 -5.49 10.67
CA SER A 275 12.88 -4.21 10.26
C SER A 275 13.28 -3.85 8.83
N CYS A 276 13.26 -4.84 7.94
CA CYS A 276 13.61 -4.68 6.54
C CYS A 276 12.64 -3.72 5.85
N SER A 277 13.12 -3.03 4.83
CA SER A 277 12.33 -2.21 3.90
C SER A 277 12.74 -2.54 2.47
N ASP A 278 12.03 -1.99 1.49
CA ASP A 278 12.46 -2.01 0.08
C ASP A 278 12.38 -3.39 -0.60
N LEU A 279 11.51 -4.30 -0.14
CA LEU A 279 11.23 -5.58 -0.81
C LEU A 279 10.13 -5.43 -1.87
N HIS A 280 10.30 -4.46 -2.78
CA HIS A 280 9.38 -4.20 -3.89
C HIS A 280 9.50 -5.26 -5.00
N HIS A 281 8.54 -5.26 -5.93
CA HIS A 281 8.42 -6.19 -7.06
C HIS A 281 9.73 -6.47 -7.82
N GLU A 282 10.61 -5.49 -8.01
CA GLU A 282 11.91 -5.70 -8.69
C GLU A 282 12.90 -6.57 -7.93
N ASN A 283 12.71 -6.79 -6.61
CA ASN A 283 13.65 -7.51 -5.74
C ASN A 283 13.23 -8.97 -5.49
N ILE A 284 12.16 -9.44 -6.14
CA ILE A 284 11.57 -10.76 -5.93
C ILE A 284 11.32 -11.46 -7.27
N LEU A 285 11.64 -12.75 -7.32
CA LEU A 285 11.35 -13.63 -8.45
C LEU A 285 10.54 -14.84 -7.98
N ALA A 286 9.47 -15.16 -8.70
CA ALA A 286 8.72 -16.38 -8.47
C ALA A 286 9.47 -17.59 -9.06
N CYS A 287 9.96 -18.47 -8.18
CA CYS A 287 10.71 -19.66 -8.55
C CYS A 287 9.93 -20.92 -8.13
N LYS A 288 8.88 -21.25 -8.88
CA LYS A 288 7.99 -22.42 -8.66
C LYS A 288 7.33 -22.43 -7.29
N ASP A 289 8.01 -22.99 -6.29
CA ASP A 289 7.51 -23.20 -4.94
C ASP A 289 8.20 -22.30 -3.89
N THR A 290 9.02 -21.32 -4.31
CA THR A 290 9.66 -20.35 -3.42
C THR A 290 9.76 -18.97 -4.07
N PRO A 291 9.59 -17.87 -3.31
CA PRO A 291 10.07 -16.56 -3.75
C PRO A 291 11.59 -16.52 -3.59
N ALA A 292 12.31 -16.11 -4.64
CA ALA A 292 13.73 -15.82 -4.58
C ALA A 292 13.92 -14.32 -4.37
N ILE A 293 14.71 -13.94 -3.36
CA ILE A 293 14.93 -12.55 -2.95
C ILE A 293 16.41 -12.26 -3.11
N PHE A 294 16.73 -11.29 -3.96
CA PHE A 294 18.10 -11.12 -4.44
C PHE A 294 18.75 -9.80 -4.04
N ASP A 295 18.01 -8.78 -3.62
CA ASP A 295 18.60 -7.55 -3.11
C ASP A 295 18.28 -7.31 -1.63
N LEU A 296 19.29 -7.46 -0.79
CA LEU A 296 19.19 -7.32 0.67
C LEU A 296 20.11 -6.24 1.21
N GLU A 297 20.63 -5.34 0.37
CA GLU A 297 21.55 -4.30 0.85
C GLU A 297 20.91 -3.32 1.85
N THR A 298 19.58 -3.20 1.83
CA THR A 298 18.73 -2.41 2.74
C THR A 298 18.06 -3.28 3.83
N LEU A 299 18.63 -4.45 4.16
CA LEU A 299 18.04 -5.44 5.08
C LEU A 299 17.54 -4.87 6.42
N VAL A 300 18.14 -3.78 6.93
CA VAL A 300 17.77 -3.17 8.21
C VAL A 300 17.45 -1.68 8.04
N ASN A 301 16.20 -1.30 8.30
CA ASN A 301 15.76 0.09 8.31
C ASN A 301 15.87 0.71 9.71
N ILE A 302 16.81 1.65 9.89
CA ILE A 302 17.03 2.37 11.17
C ILE A 302 16.06 3.56 11.33
N PHE A 303 15.40 4.02 10.25
CA PHE A 303 14.60 5.26 10.23
C PHE A 303 13.18 5.12 10.78
N SER A 304 12.69 3.90 11.04
CA SER A 304 11.35 3.64 11.59
C SER A 304 11.07 4.40 12.90
N GLN A 305 12.11 4.85 13.61
CA GLN A 305 12.01 5.58 14.88
C GLN A 305 12.12 7.12 14.77
N SER A 306 12.36 7.66 13.57
CA SER A 306 12.65 9.10 13.34
C SER A 306 11.46 9.97 12.94
N PHE A 307 10.26 9.39 12.83
CA PHE A 307 9.03 10.11 12.49
C PHE A 307 8.50 10.89 13.71
N GLU A 308 9.18 11.99 14.06
CA GLU A 308 8.68 12.97 15.02
C GLU A 308 7.39 13.60 14.46
N GLY A 309 6.23 13.16 14.96
CA GLY A 309 4.93 13.79 14.70
C GLY A 309 3.84 12.85 14.17
N ASN A 310 4.17 11.83 13.36
CA ASN A 310 3.18 10.89 12.81
C ASN A 310 3.47 9.45 13.25
N ARG A 311 2.95 9.06 14.41
CA ARG A 311 3.15 7.71 14.97
C ARG A 311 2.49 6.60 14.15
N ILE A 312 1.49 6.91 13.33
CA ILE A 312 0.92 5.94 12.40
C ILE A 312 1.92 5.60 11.29
N THR A 313 2.64 6.60 10.76
CA THR A 313 3.73 6.35 9.81
C THR A 313 4.85 5.51 10.45
N ALA A 314 5.19 5.79 11.71
CA ALA A 314 6.15 4.97 12.46
C ALA A 314 5.66 3.53 12.67
N GLU A 315 4.36 3.34 12.95
CA GLU A 315 3.74 2.01 13.07
C GLU A 315 3.82 1.26 11.73
N ILE A 316 3.47 1.89 10.61
CA ILE A 316 3.58 1.28 9.27
C ILE A 316 5.02 0.86 9.03
N ALA A 317 5.98 1.77 9.16
CA ALA A 317 7.39 1.52 8.92
C ALA A 317 8.00 0.46 9.87
N GLY A 318 7.45 0.34 11.08
CA GLY A 318 7.89 -0.63 12.09
C GLY A 318 7.18 -1.98 12.05
N SER A 319 6.19 -2.15 11.18
CA SER A 319 5.38 -3.37 11.05
C SER A 319 5.74 -4.18 9.80
N VAL A 320 5.06 -5.32 9.60
CA VAL A 320 5.12 -6.09 8.34
C VAL A 320 4.81 -5.26 7.09
N LEU A 321 4.03 -4.18 7.21
CA LEU A 321 3.71 -3.28 6.09
C LEU A 321 4.95 -2.50 5.60
N GLY A 322 5.85 -2.15 6.51
CA GLY A 322 7.08 -1.41 6.21
C GLY A 322 8.08 -2.18 5.35
N THR A 323 7.92 -3.51 5.23
CA THR A 323 8.79 -4.35 4.40
C THR A 323 8.62 -4.09 2.91
N MET A 324 7.48 -3.56 2.48
CA MET A 324 7.03 -3.49 1.07
C MET A 324 6.89 -4.85 0.37
N LEU A 325 7.03 -5.97 1.08
CA LEU A 325 6.73 -7.30 0.53
C LEU A 325 5.23 -7.46 0.25
N LEU A 326 4.41 -6.90 1.15
CA LEU A 326 2.95 -6.99 1.10
C LEU A 326 2.30 -5.83 0.33
N PRO A 327 1.17 -6.08 -0.37
CA PRO A 327 0.35 -5.04 -1.01
C PRO A 327 0.07 -3.87 -0.08
N SER A 328 0.39 -2.66 -0.52
CA SER A 328 0.36 -1.48 0.35
C SER A 328 -0.31 -0.30 -0.34
N ASN A 329 -1.62 -0.44 -0.61
CA ASN A 329 -2.46 0.62 -1.16
C ASN A 329 -2.88 1.58 -0.04
N PHE A 330 -2.06 2.61 0.21
CA PHE A 330 -2.39 3.69 1.14
C PHE A 330 -3.08 4.84 0.41
N VAL A 331 -4.11 5.45 1.00
CA VAL A 331 -4.88 6.57 0.39
C VAL A 331 -3.96 7.71 -0.08
N ASN A 332 -2.95 8.06 0.72
CA ASN A 332 -1.97 9.10 0.43
C ASN A 332 -0.61 8.54 -0.04
N GLY A 333 -0.62 7.38 -0.70
CA GLY A 333 0.59 6.76 -1.26
C GLY A 333 1.30 7.63 -2.30
N CYS A 334 2.64 7.51 -2.34
CA CYS A 334 3.47 8.17 -3.36
C CYS A 334 3.18 7.64 -4.76
N PHE A 335 2.80 6.36 -4.86
CA PHE A 335 2.40 5.68 -6.09
C PHE A 335 0.89 5.47 -6.09
N ASP A 336 0.29 5.41 -7.28
CA ASP A 336 -1.12 5.14 -7.52
C ASP A 336 -1.40 3.74 -8.09
N PHE A 337 -0.36 2.91 -8.13
CA PHE A 337 -0.40 1.48 -8.40
C PHE A 337 0.49 0.75 -7.37
N ASP A 338 0.23 -0.54 -7.17
CA ASP A 338 0.95 -1.37 -6.21
C ASP A 338 2.35 -1.73 -6.73
N LEU A 339 3.36 -1.52 -5.90
CA LEU A 339 4.77 -1.86 -6.18
C LEU A 339 5.32 -2.95 -5.25
N SER A 340 4.44 -3.56 -4.45
CA SER A 340 4.85 -4.54 -3.45
C SER A 340 5.52 -5.77 -4.07
N GLY A 341 6.34 -6.44 -3.27
CA GLY A 341 7.02 -7.67 -3.68
C GLY A 341 6.08 -8.77 -4.15
N MET A 342 4.84 -8.80 -3.66
CA MET A 342 3.86 -9.85 -3.92
C MET A 342 2.76 -9.47 -4.92
N SER A 343 2.65 -8.21 -5.32
CA SER A 343 1.66 -7.79 -6.31
C SER A 343 2.09 -8.16 -7.73
N GLY A 344 1.20 -8.80 -8.49
CA GLY A 344 1.37 -8.90 -9.94
C GLY A 344 1.07 -7.57 -10.64
N SER A 345 1.38 -7.49 -11.94
CA SER A 345 0.96 -6.33 -12.77
C SER A 345 -0.54 -6.38 -13.05
N ASP A 346 -1.22 -5.27 -12.80
CA ASP A 346 -2.62 -5.02 -13.20
C ASP A 346 -2.71 -4.14 -14.47
N ASP A 347 -1.58 -3.87 -15.14
CA ASP A 347 -1.46 -2.96 -16.30
C ASP A 347 -2.08 -1.57 -16.05
N MET A 348 -1.95 -1.08 -14.81
CA MET A 348 -2.51 0.21 -14.40
C MET A 348 -1.71 1.37 -14.99
N VAL A 349 -2.41 2.36 -15.56
CA VAL A 349 -1.82 3.62 -16.00
C VAL A 349 -1.82 4.62 -14.85
N SER A 350 -0.66 5.19 -14.55
CA SER A 350 -0.47 6.18 -13.50
C SER A 350 -1.05 7.54 -13.91
N ASN A 351 -1.72 8.19 -12.97
CA ASN A 351 -2.11 9.60 -13.03
C ASN A 351 -1.10 10.51 -12.32
N LYS A 352 -0.16 9.96 -11.55
CA LYS A 352 0.86 10.71 -10.78
C LYS A 352 2.24 10.71 -11.44
N TRP A 353 2.61 9.62 -12.12
CA TRP A 353 3.96 9.38 -12.62
C TRP A 353 4.01 9.36 -14.14
N PHE A 354 5.02 10.05 -14.69
CA PHE A 354 5.19 10.23 -16.12
C PHE A 354 6.67 10.13 -16.49
N TYR A 355 6.94 9.65 -17.71
CA TYR A 355 8.26 9.65 -18.33
C TYR A 355 8.22 10.39 -19.67
N PHE A 356 9.38 10.56 -20.31
CA PHE A 356 9.50 11.15 -21.64
C PHE A 356 9.93 10.09 -22.64
N GLU A 357 9.15 9.90 -23.69
CA GLU A 357 9.44 9.02 -24.82
C GLU A 357 9.91 9.86 -26.03
N LEU A 358 10.82 9.31 -26.85
CA LEU A 358 11.18 9.94 -28.11
C LEU A 358 10.05 9.79 -29.14
N GLU A 359 9.70 10.87 -29.83
CA GLU A 359 8.75 10.86 -30.94
C GLU A 359 9.39 11.37 -32.24
N ASN A 360 8.79 11.02 -33.38
CA ASN A 360 9.25 11.43 -34.72
C ASN A 360 10.73 11.07 -35.01
N LEU A 361 11.16 9.88 -34.59
CA LEU A 361 12.51 9.34 -34.81
C LEU A 361 12.94 9.45 -36.28
N GLY A 362 14.21 9.82 -36.52
CA GLY A 362 14.77 9.96 -37.87
C GLY A 362 14.29 11.19 -38.64
N THR A 363 13.66 12.17 -37.98
CA THR A 363 13.11 13.36 -38.62
C THR A 363 13.56 14.65 -37.93
N ASP A 364 13.51 15.78 -38.64
CA ASP A 364 13.83 17.09 -38.06
C ASP A 364 12.74 17.60 -37.08
N ASN A 365 11.72 16.78 -36.81
CA ASN A 365 10.68 16.99 -35.79
C ASN A 365 10.87 16.07 -34.57
N ILE A 366 12.00 15.35 -34.48
CA ILE A 366 12.31 14.50 -33.32
C ILE A 366 12.18 15.30 -32.02
N GLY A 367 11.46 14.74 -31.06
CA GLY A 367 11.06 15.42 -29.84
C GLY A 367 10.86 14.47 -28.67
N LEU A 368 10.45 15.03 -27.53
CA LEU A 368 10.13 14.28 -26.32
C LEU A 368 8.65 14.45 -25.99
N ARG A 369 7.91 13.34 -26.00
CA ARG A 369 6.51 13.29 -25.62
C ARG A 369 6.39 12.81 -24.19
N LYS A 370 5.58 13.50 -23.38
CA LYS A 370 5.31 13.10 -22.00
C LYS A 370 4.28 11.97 -22.00
N GLU A 371 4.64 10.84 -21.41
CA GLU A 371 3.79 9.64 -21.32
C GLU A 371 3.54 9.25 -19.87
N ALA A 372 2.36 8.69 -19.61
CA ALA A 372 2.03 8.16 -18.28
C ALA A 372 2.75 6.83 -18.06
N CYS A 373 3.32 6.64 -16.86
CA CYS A 373 3.91 5.35 -16.49
C CYS A 373 2.82 4.29 -16.36
N THR A 374 3.12 3.06 -16.76
CA THR A 374 2.28 1.88 -16.49
C THR A 374 2.91 1.02 -15.39
N SER A 375 2.10 0.29 -14.63
CA SER A 375 2.61 -0.70 -13.68
C SER A 375 3.51 -1.71 -14.39
N PRO A 376 4.69 -2.02 -13.85
CA PRO A 376 5.66 -2.88 -14.50
C PRO A 376 5.20 -4.34 -14.51
N LYS A 377 5.39 -5.03 -15.64
CA LYS A 377 5.22 -6.49 -15.75
C LYS A 377 6.47 -7.18 -15.23
N THR A 378 6.42 -7.65 -13.99
CA THR A 378 7.52 -8.38 -13.36
C THR A 378 7.16 -9.82 -13.04
N ASN A 379 8.20 -10.65 -12.97
CA ASN A 379 8.11 -12.09 -12.68
C ASN A 379 8.11 -12.38 -11.16
N ASN A 380 7.62 -11.44 -10.36
CA ASN A 380 7.58 -11.53 -8.89
C ASN A 380 6.33 -12.27 -8.38
N ALA A 381 5.21 -12.16 -9.11
CA ALA A 381 3.98 -12.87 -8.79
C ALA A 381 4.02 -14.31 -9.32
N LEU A 382 3.53 -15.25 -8.52
CA LEU A 382 3.47 -16.65 -8.91
C LEU A 382 2.34 -16.89 -9.91
N ILE A 383 2.66 -17.53 -11.03
CA ILE A 383 1.69 -17.95 -12.05
C ILE A 383 1.40 -19.45 -11.88
N PHE A 384 0.12 -19.82 -12.00
CA PHE A 384 -0.36 -21.19 -12.07
C PHE A 384 -1.52 -21.26 -13.07
N ASN A 385 -1.49 -22.22 -14.01
CA ASN A 385 -2.51 -22.35 -15.06
C ASN A 385 -2.75 -21.05 -15.86
N ASN A 386 -1.68 -20.32 -16.22
CA ASN A 386 -1.72 -19.02 -16.91
C ASN A 386 -2.43 -17.89 -16.13
N GLU A 387 -2.69 -18.06 -14.84
CA GLU A 387 -3.29 -17.03 -13.98
C GLU A 387 -2.34 -16.64 -12.85
N ILE A 388 -2.36 -15.35 -12.48
CA ILE A 388 -1.66 -14.86 -11.30
C ILE A 388 -2.36 -15.41 -10.06
N VAL A 389 -1.61 -16.14 -9.24
CA VAL A 389 -2.14 -16.74 -8.02
C VAL A 389 -2.28 -15.66 -6.97
N SER A 390 -3.51 -15.38 -6.54
CA SER A 390 -3.78 -14.34 -5.54
C SER A 390 -3.16 -14.66 -4.16
N PRO A 391 -2.34 -13.75 -3.59
CA PRO A 391 -1.88 -13.88 -2.22
C PRO A 391 -3.01 -13.87 -1.18
N LYS A 392 -4.09 -13.12 -1.46
CA LYS A 392 -5.27 -13.01 -0.59
C LYS A 392 -5.95 -14.38 -0.38
N LEU A 393 -6.10 -15.14 -1.46
CA LEU A 393 -6.66 -16.50 -1.41
C LEU A 393 -5.74 -17.50 -0.70
N ASN A 394 -4.45 -17.18 -0.55
CA ASN A 394 -3.45 -17.99 0.13
C ASN A 394 -3.08 -17.45 1.53
N PHE A 395 -3.93 -16.60 2.12
CA PHE A 395 -3.70 -15.99 3.43
C PHE A 395 -3.37 -17.02 4.52
N LEU A 396 -4.04 -18.17 4.55
CA LEU A 396 -3.77 -19.20 5.56
C LEU A 396 -2.34 -19.76 5.47
N SER A 397 -1.82 -19.98 4.26
CA SER A 397 -0.44 -20.42 4.03
C SER A 397 0.55 -19.37 4.55
N ILE A 398 0.31 -18.09 4.21
CA ILE A 398 1.13 -16.96 4.68
C ILE A 398 1.09 -16.85 6.21
N LYS A 399 -0.10 -16.88 6.80
CA LYS A 399 -0.33 -16.83 8.25
C LYS A 399 0.40 -17.96 8.97
N ASN A 400 0.34 -19.19 8.45
CA ASN A 400 0.98 -20.35 9.04
C ASN A 400 2.50 -20.25 8.99
N GLY A 401 3.07 -19.89 7.83
CA GLY A 401 4.51 -19.67 7.68
C GLY A 401 5.03 -18.55 8.58
N PHE A 402 4.32 -17.42 8.59
CA PHE A 402 4.66 -16.26 9.43
C PHE A 402 4.65 -16.60 10.91
N SER A 403 3.56 -17.20 11.40
CA SER A 403 3.42 -17.55 12.82
C SER A 403 4.46 -18.58 13.26
N THR A 404 4.71 -19.60 12.43
CA THR A 404 5.71 -20.64 12.72
C THR A 404 7.11 -20.04 12.87
N CYS A 405 7.52 -19.21 11.92
CA CYS A 405 8.82 -18.56 11.97
C CYS A 405 8.90 -17.54 13.10
N TYR A 406 7.86 -16.73 13.32
CA TYR A 406 7.82 -15.73 14.39
C TYR A 406 8.06 -16.38 15.77
N CYS A 407 7.31 -17.44 16.09
CA CYS A 407 7.47 -18.17 17.35
C CYS A 407 8.87 -18.80 17.48
N ALA A 408 9.45 -19.25 16.36
CA ALA A 408 10.81 -19.78 16.36
C ALA A 408 11.86 -18.69 16.60
N LEU A 409 11.71 -17.50 16.02
CA LEU A 409 12.58 -16.36 16.25
C LEU A 409 12.50 -15.88 17.70
N GLU A 410 11.29 -15.79 18.27
CA GLU A 410 11.06 -15.45 19.68
C GLU A 410 11.77 -16.44 20.62
N LYS A 411 11.54 -17.73 20.42
CA LYS A 411 12.09 -18.81 21.27
C LYS A 411 13.62 -18.93 21.21
N ASN A 412 14.23 -18.60 20.08
CA ASN A 412 15.67 -18.76 19.85
C ASN A 412 16.42 -17.41 19.76
N SER A 413 15.84 -16.36 20.31
CA SER A 413 16.32 -14.97 20.21
C SER A 413 17.78 -14.78 20.60
N ASP A 414 18.25 -15.37 21.71
CA ASP A 414 19.64 -15.25 22.17
C ASP A 414 20.66 -15.83 21.18
N GLU A 415 20.38 -17.01 20.63
CA GLU A 415 21.26 -17.67 19.65
C GLU A 415 21.30 -16.88 18.33
N ILE A 416 20.14 -16.35 17.90
CA ILE A 416 20.03 -15.50 16.70
C ILE A 416 20.80 -14.20 16.89
N LEU A 417 20.62 -13.51 18.01
CA LEU A 417 21.34 -12.27 18.33
C LEU A 417 22.85 -12.50 18.40
N ASN A 418 23.29 -13.68 18.86
CA ASN A 418 24.70 -14.08 18.85
C ASN A 418 25.23 -14.26 17.41
N ILE A 419 24.47 -14.89 16.50
CA ILE A 419 24.84 -14.99 15.07
C ILE A 419 24.98 -13.61 14.44
N ILE A 420 24.03 -12.70 14.72
CA ILE A 420 24.03 -11.33 14.20
C ILE A 420 25.23 -10.55 14.76
N SER A 421 25.46 -10.59 16.07
CA SER A 421 26.55 -9.84 16.73
C SER A 421 27.95 -10.20 16.23
N LYS A 422 28.15 -11.46 15.81
CA LYS A 422 29.43 -11.97 15.29
C LYS A 422 29.63 -11.71 13.80
N SER A 423 28.61 -11.21 13.11
CA SER A 423 28.69 -10.95 11.68
C SER A 423 29.19 -9.53 11.43
N MET A 424 30.30 -9.40 10.69
CA MET A 424 30.73 -8.11 10.18
C MET A 424 29.83 -7.74 9.01
N PHE A 425 29.04 -6.69 9.19
CA PHE A 425 27.91 -6.39 8.32
C PHE A 425 27.81 -4.88 8.07
N VAL A 426 27.64 -4.54 6.79
CA VAL A 426 27.48 -3.18 6.27
C VAL A 426 26.12 -3.09 5.61
N ILE A 427 25.36 -2.06 5.97
CA ILE A 427 23.99 -1.82 5.50
C ILE A 427 23.98 -0.59 4.62
N ARG A 428 23.26 -0.62 3.50
CA ARG A 428 22.91 0.56 2.71
C ARG A 428 21.71 1.27 3.34
N HIS A 429 21.79 2.61 3.41
CA HIS A 429 20.72 3.47 3.88
C HIS A 429 20.21 4.35 2.75
N VAL A 430 18.92 4.26 2.44
CA VAL A 430 18.25 5.16 1.49
C VAL A 430 17.73 6.37 2.26
N LEU A 431 18.58 7.39 2.44
CA LEU A 431 18.24 8.59 3.24
C LEU A 431 17.20 9.49 2.59
N ARG A 432 17.09 9.41 1.26
CA ARG A 432 16.13 10.14 0.43
C ARG A 432 15.70 9.21 -0.68
N PRO A 433 14.40 9.19 -1.06
CA PRO A 433 13.92 8.35 -2.14
C PRO A 433 14.71 8.57 -3.43
N THR A 434 15.12 7.47 -4.06
CA THR A 434 15.95 7.48 -5.28
C THR A 434 15.30 8.25 -6.43
N ALA A 435 13.97 8.22 -6.54
CA ALA A 435 13.21 8.99 -7.52
C ALA A 435 13.47 10.51 -7.44
N VAL A 436 13.79 11.06 -6.26
CA VAL A 436 14.16 12.48 -6.13
C VAL A 436 15.50 12.74 -6.82
N TYR A 437 16.48 11.86 -6.61
CA TYR A 437 17.80 11.97 -7.26
C TYR A 437 17.70 11.77 -8.77
N ALA A 438 16.90 10.79 -9.23
CA ALA A 438 16.68 10.56 -10.66
C ALA A 438 16.18 11.84 -11.37
N ARG A 439 15.26 12.60 -10.75
CA ARG A 439 14.78 13.89 -11.30
C ARG A 439 15.87 14.96 -11.35
N PHE A 440 16.78 14.98 -10.38
CA PHE A 440 17.92 15.90 -10.39
C PHE A 440 18.93 15.53 -11.47
N LEU A 441 19.25 14.24 -11.62
CA LEU A 441 20.13 13.72 -12.67
C LEU A 441 19.55 14.01 -14.06
N GLU A 442 18.27 13.69 -14.28
CA GLU A 442 17.56 14.02 -15.52
C GLU A 442 17.56 15.52 -15.81
N ALA A 443 17.27 16.36 -14.80
CA ALA A 443 17.32 17.81 -14.98
C ALA A 443 18.74 18.29 -15.33
N SER A 444 19.79 17.64 -14.81
CA SER A 444 21.19 18.03 -15.03
C SER A 444 21.66 17.84 -16.48
N THR A 445 20.97 17.01 -17.28
CA THR A 445 21.26 16.79 -18.70
C THR A 445 20.60 17.82 -19.64
N TYR A 446 19.87 18.81 -19.09
CA TYR A 446 19.34 19.90 -19.91
C TYR A 446 20.46 20.87 -20.35
N PRO A 447 20.44 21.37 -21.60
CA PRO A 447 21.47 22.28 -22.14
C PRO A 447 21.83 23.46 -21.24
N LYS A 448 20.84 24.03 -20.53
CA LYS A 448 21.02 25.11 -19.56
C LYS A 448 22.05 24.79 -18.46
N TYR A 449 22.10 23.55 -17.98
CA TYR A 449 23.01 23.13 -16.92
C TYR A 449 24.32 22.53 -17.46
N LEU A 450 24.35 22.16 -18.74
CA LEU A 450 25.53 21.60 -19.39
C LEU A 450 26.55 22.66 -19.86
N GLY A 451 26.15 23.93 -19.91
CA GLY A 451 27.02 25.04 -20.32
C GLY A 451 28.15 25.38 -19.33
N SER A 452 27.98 25.10 -18.03
CA SER A 452 29.03 25.33 -17.02
C SER A 452 28.81 24.50 -15.75
N MET A 453 29.92 24.15 -15.08
CA MET A 453 29.86 23.43 -13.81
C MET A 453 29.13 24.22 -12.72
N GLU A 454 29.22 25.56 -12.75
CA GLU A 454 28.50 26.43 -11.82
C GLU A 454 26.98 26.30 -11.98
N ALA A 455 26.47 26.26 -13.22
CA ALA A 455 25.06 26.08 -13.48
C ALA A 455 24.54 24.73 -12.94
N MET A 456 25.28 23.64 -13.17
CA MET A 456 24.96 22.32 -12.63
C MET A 456 25.01 22.29 -11.09
N GLN A 457 26.02 22.88 -10.47
CA GLN A 457 26.10 22.98 -9.01
C GLN A 457 24.92 23.74 -8.43
N ASN A 458 24.53 24.87 -9.03
CA ASN A 458 23.37 25.65 -8.62
C ASN A 458 22.05 24.88 -8.71
N LEU A 459 21.92 23.90 -9.62
CA LEU A 459 20.78 22.98 -9.64
C LEU A 459 20.76 22.10 -8.38
N PHE A 460 21.87 21.44 -8.05
CA PHE A 460 21.93 20.51 -6.92
C PHE A 460 21.92 21.21 -5.54
N LEU A 461 22.37 22.47 -5.46
CA LEU A 461 22.27 23.28 -4.23
C LEU A 461 20.81 23.45 -3.75
N LYS A 462 19.81 23.23 -4.61
CA LYS A 462 18.39 23.23 -4.21
C LYS A 462 18.06 22.14 -3.17
N LEU A 463 18.89 21.11 -3.01
CA LEU A 463 18.70 20.09 -1.96
C LEU A 463 18.76 20.68 -0.54
N TYR A 464 19.51 21.78 -0.34
CA TYR A 464 19.57 22.48 0.95
C TYR A 464 18.25 23.15 1.35
N ASN A 465 17.33 23.40 0.40
CA ASN A 465 16.03 24.03 0.70
C ASN A 465 15.01 23.06 1.31
N THR A 466 15.42 21.83 1.63
CA THR A 466 14.56 20.85 2.32
C THR A 466 14.80 20.94 3.83
N ASN A 467 13.78 21.38 4.58
CA ASN A 467 13.83 21.78 6.00
C ASN A 467 14.32 20.70 7.01
N ALA A 468 14.69 19.50 6.55
CA ALA A 468 14.96 18.33 7.40
C ALA A 468 16.34 17.69 7.20
N SER A 469 17.22 18.23 6.33
CA SER A 469 18.44 17.54 5.94
C SER A 469 19.69 18.04 6.67
N ASN A 470 20.46 17.11 7.25
CA ASN A 470 21.79 17.40 7.80
C ASN A 470 22.72 17.90 6.67
N ASN A 471 23.34 19.07 6.87
CA ASN A 471 24.20 19.70 5.86
C ASN A 471 25.34 18.79 5.36
N ASP A 472 25.89 17.92 6.20
CA ASP A 472 26.97 17.02 5.77
C ASP A 472 26.47 15.86 4.90
N VAL A 473 25.22 15.43 5.09
CA VAL A 473 24.54 14.49 4.19
C VAL A 473 24.34 15.14 2.83
N VAL A 474 23.79 16.36 2.80
CA VAL A 474 23.52 17.09 1.55
C VAL A 474 24.80 17.32 0.74
N LYS A 475 25.94 17.58 1.39
CA LYS A 475 27.24 17.65 0.70
C LYS A 475 27.58 16.33 -0.01
N CYS A 476 27.43 15.20 0.67
CA CYS A 476 27.63 13.88 0.05
C CYS A 476 26.65 13.64 -1.10
N GLU A 477 25.38 14.05 -0.95
CA GLU A 477 24.39 13.95 -2.03
C GLU A 477 24.88 14.72 -3.27
N ILE A 478 25.27 15.98 -3.10
CA ILE A 478 25.76 16.84 -4.18
C ILE A 478 27.05 16.27 -4.81
N ASP A 479 28.00 15.78 -4.00
CA ASP A 479 29.26 15.22 -4.50
C ASP A 479 29.05 14.01 -5.43
N ALA A 480 28.04 13.18 -5.15
CA ALA A 480 27.67 12.06 -6.01
C ALA A 480 26.93 12.53 -7.28
N LEU A 481 25.96 13.43 -7.12
CA LEU A 481 25.17 13.95 -8.24
C LEU A 481 26.01 14.72 -9.27
N ILE A 482 27.06 15.43 -8.85
CA ILE A 482 28.02 16.09 -9.74
C ILE A 482 28.73 15.08 -10.66
N LYS A 483 28.97 13.85 -10.18
CA LYS A 483 29.52 12.74 -10.98
C LYS A 483 28.43 11.95 -11.72
N HIS A 484 27.19 12.43 -11.68
CA HIS A 484 26.02 11.78 -12.26
C HIS A 484 25.76 10.36 -11.71
N ASP A 485 26.05 10.18 -10.41
CA ASP A 485 25.73 8.98 -9.65
C ASP A 485 24.64 9.27 -8.62
N VAL A 486 23.87 8.23 -8.28
CA VAL A 486 22.93 8.30 -7.18
C VAL A 486 23.71 8.20 -5.86
N PRO A 487 23.48 9.11 -4.89
CA PRO A 487 24.16 9.09 -3.60
C PRO A 487 24.04 7.74 -2.88
N TYR A 488 25.14 7.29 -2.27
CA TYR A 488 25.20 6.01 -1.56
C TYR A 488 25.62 6.22 -0.12
N PHE A 489 24.80 5.76 0.82
CA PHE A 489 25.09 5.85 2.25
C PHE A 489 25.09 4.46 2.87
N SER A 490 26.02 4.22 3.79
CA SER A 490 26.08 2.95 4.51
C SER A 490 26.52 3.11 5.96
N SER A 491 26.31 2.07 6.78
CA SER A 491 26.87 2.01 8.12
C SER A 491 27.25 0.59 8.51
N TYR A 492 28.20 0.48 9.43
CA TYR A 492 28.46 -0.79 10.12
C TYR A 492 27.35 -1.10 11.13
N MET A 493 27.10 -2.38 11.37
CA MET A 493 26.04 -2.89 12.25
C MET A 493 25.99 -2.25 13.65
N ASN A 494 27.17 -2.03 14.25
CA ASN A 494 27.33 -1.52 15.62
C ASN A 494 27.65 -0.01 15.66
N SER A 495 27.55 0.68 14.52
CA SER A 495 27.85 2.11 14.40
C SER A 495 26.57 2.94 14.39
N THR A 496 26.65 4.15 14.97
CA THR A 496 25.66 5.23 14.79
C THR A 496 26.11 6.27 13.76
N ALA A 497 27.33 6.14 13.23
CA ALA A 497 27.83 6.96 12.13
C ALA A 497 27.37 6.40 10.79
N VAL A 498 27.12 7.30 9.84
CA VAL A 498 26.85 6.97 8.43
C VAL A 498 28.03 7.37 7.56
N THR A 499 28.41 6.51 6.61
CA THR A 499 29.46 6.76 5.62
C THR A 499 28.80 7.14 4.30
N GLY A 500 29.09 8.34 3.78
CA GLY A 500 28.64 8.82 2.48
C GLY A 500 29.66 8.54 1.38
N ASN A 501 29.18 7.97 0.26
CA ASN A 501 29.93 7.68 -0.98
C ASN A 501 31.28 6.97 -0.73
N LYS A 502 31.36 6.10 0.29
CA LYS A 502 32.57 5.39 0.77
C LYS A 502 33.72 6.27 1.26
N ASN A 503 33.55 7.59 1.39
CA ASN A 503 34.67 8.52 1.62
C ASN A 503 34.53 9.44 2.84
N LYS A 504 33.31 9.68 3.32
CA LYS A 504 33.06 10.64 4.40
C LYS A 504 32.21 10.03 5.51
N ASN A 505 32.76 9.96 6.72
CA ASN A 505 32.00 9.56 7.90
C ASN A 505 31.29 10.77 8.53
N ILE A 506 30.00 10.63 8.77
CA ILE A 506 29.15 11.58 9.48
C ILE A 506 28.83 10.93 10.83
N PHE A 507 29.49 11.39 11.89
CA PHE A 507 29.39 10.80 13.22
C PHE A 507 28.07 11.15 13.91
N SER A 508 27.58 10.23 14.76
CA SER A 508 26.35 10.40 15.55
C SER A 508 25.13 10.81 14.73
N TYR A 509 24.99 10.26 13.53
CA TYR A 509 23.85 10.54 12.66
C TYR A 509 22.60 9.78 13.12
N PHE A 510 22.75 8.51 13.47
CA PHE A 510 21.66 7.67 13.94
C PHE A 510 21.52 7.69 15.47
N PRO A 511 20.28 7.67 16.00
CA PRO A 511 20.07 7.57 17.45
C PRO A 511 20.44 6.19 18.01
N LYS A 512 20.36 5.13 17.18
CA LYS A 512 20.68 3.74 17.54
C LYS A 512 21.44 3.07 16.41
N SER A 513 22.27 2.09 16.76
CA SER A 513 22.89 1.21 15.77
C SER A 513 21.86 0.22 15.21
N ALA A 514 22.12 -0.32 14.03
CA ALA A 514 21.29 -1.35 13.42
C ALA A 514 21.14 -2.59 14.32
N TYR A 515 22.21 -2.99 15.01
CA TYR A 515 22.15 -4.10 15.97
C TYR A 515 21.11 -3.83 17.05
N LYS A 516 21.10 -2.61 17.59
CA LYS A 516 20.17 -2.23 18.64
C LYS A 516 18.73 -2.18 18.16
N VAL A 517 18.48 -1.80 16.90
CA VAL A 517 17.15 -1.85 16.29
C VAL A 517 16.63 -3.29 16.22
N ILE A 518 17.43 -4.23 15.73
CA ILE A 518 17.05 -5.66 15.68
C ILE A 518 16.86 -6.22 17.09
N GLU A 519 17.77 -5.90 18.01
CA GLU A 519 17.69 -6.37 19.39
C GLU A 519 16.39 -5.91 20.04
N ASP A 520 16.03 -4.63 19.90
CA ASP A 520 14.79 -4.08 20.44
C ASP A 520 13.56 -4.73 19.77
N LYS A 521 13.62 -5.00 18.45
CA LYS A 521 12.56 -5.66 17.68
C LYS A 521 12.32 -7.10 18.12
N ILE A 522 13.36 -7.92 18.22
CA ILE A 522 13.23 -9.31 18.68
C ILE A 522 12.72 -9.35 20.12
N LYS A 523 13.21 -8.46 20.99
CA LYS A 523 12.76 -8.39 22.40
C LYS A 523 11.33 -7.90 22.55
N SER A 524 10.75 -7.25 21.54
CA SER A 524 9.34 -6.88 21.56
C SER A 524 8.42 -8.04 21.15
N PHE A 525 8.94 -9.16 20.64
CA PHE A 525 8.10 -10.27 20.21
C PHE A 525 7.32 -10.83 21.40
N ASN A 526 6.01 -10.93 21.20
CA ASN A 526 5.07 -11.58 22.10
C ASN A 526 3.78 -11.92 21.35
N LYS A 527 2.80 -12.52 22.03
CA LYS A 527 1.51 -12.90 21.45
C LYS A 527 0.70 -11.71 20.91
N ASN A 528 0.75 -10.55 21.57
CA ASN A 528 0.01 -9.36 21.11
C ASN A 528 0.63 -8.79 19.84
N ASP A 529 1.97 -8.72 19.78
CA ASP A 529 2.67 -8.28 18.57
C ASP A 529 2.41 -9.26 17.41
N LEU A 530 2.47 -10.57 17.63
CA LEU A 530 2.12 -11.57 16.62
C LEU A 530 0.71 -11.33 16.05
N ASN A 531 -0.28 -11.16 16.92
CA ASN A 531 -1.66 -10.91 16.50
C ASN A 531 -1.80 -9.59 15.74
N LYS A 532 -1.07 -8.54 16.15
CA LYS A 532 -1.05 -7.24 15.47
C LYS A 532 -0.44 -7.36 14.07
N GLN A 533 0.68 -8.07 13.93
CA GLN A 533 1.28 -8.30 12.60
C GLN A 533 0.38 -9.17 11.71
N LEU A 534 -0.26 -10.21 12.25
CA LEU A 534 -1.24 -11.00 11.49
C LEU A 534 -2.45 -10.17 11.05
N TYR A 535 -2.90 -9.23 11.88
CA TYR A 535 -3.93 -8.27 11.50
C TYR A 535 -3.45 -7.36 10.37
N TYR A 536 -2.23 -6.83 10.42
CA TYR A 536 -1.71 -6.02 9.31
C TYR A 536 -1.51 -6.80 8.01
N ILE A 537 -1.11 -8.08 8.07
CA ILE A 537 -1.10 -8.96 6.89
C ILE A 537 -2.51 -9.06 6.30
N SER A 538 -3.53 -9.26 7.14
CA SER A 538 -4.92 -9.40 6.67
C SER A 538 -5.46 -8.10 6.07
N GLN A 539 -5.14 -6.94 6.66
CA GLN A 539 -5.54 -5.63 6.14
C GLN A 539 -4.92 -5.38 4.76
N SER A 540 -3.62 -5.62 4.63
CA SER A 540 -2.89 -5.52 3.37
C SER A 540 -3.48 -6.43 2.30
N LEU A 541 -3.67 -7.72 2.57
CA LEU A 541 -4.23 -8.63 1.57
C LEU A 541 -5.69 -8.32 1.21
N SER A 542 -6.44 -7.66 2.11
CA SER A 542 -7.81 -7.22 1.85
C SER A 542 -7.88 -6.03 0.87
N THR A 543 -6.76 -5.36 0.55
CA THR A 543 -6.73 -4.35 -0.52
C THR A 543 -6.74 -4.96 -1.92
N ILE A 544 -6.41 -6.26 -2.05
CA ILE A 544 -6.52 -6.99 -3.32
C ILE A 544 -8.01 -7.23 -3.62
N LYS A 545 -8.41 -6.99 -4.87
CA LYS A 545 -9.80 -7.17 -5.32
C LYS A 545 -10.24 -8.64 -5.29
N GLY A 546 -11.54 -8.83 -5.18
CA GLY A 546 -12.19 -10.15 -5.24
C GLY A 546 -12.51 -10.74 -3.85
N PRO A 547 -13.51 -11.63 -3.79
CA PRO A 547 -13.96 -12.24 -2.54
C PRO A 547 -12.98 -13.32 -2.07
N VAL A 548 -13.00 -13.62 -0.77
CA VAL A 548 -12.35 -14.78 -0.16
C VAL A 548 -13.44 -15.79 0.18
N ASN A 549 -13.86 -16.55 -0.82
CA ASN A 549 -14.93 -17.55 -0.66
C ASN A 549 -14.58 -18.54 0.45
N ASN A 550 -15.55 -18.78 1.35
CA ASN A 550 -15.46 -19.76 2.44
C ASN A 550 -14.35 -19.51 3.47
N TYR A 551 -13.82 -18.27 3.57
CA TYR A 551 -12.95 -17.94 4.69
C TYR A 551 -13.77 -17.81 5.97
N ILE A 552 -13.40 -18.61 6.97
CA ILE A 552 -13.99 -18.57 8.29
C ILE A 552 -12.99 -17.94 9.24
N TYR A 553 -13.43 -16.89 9.92
CA TYR A 553 -12.63 -16.24 10.94
C TYR A 553 -12.69 -17.03 12.24
N ASN A 554 -11.59 -17.69 12.58
CA ASN A 554 -11.47 -18.42 13.85
C ASN A 554 -11.36 -17.41 15.00
N TYR A 555 -12.47 -17.24 15.71
CA TYR A 555 -12.56 -16.41 16.90
C TYR A 555 -12.79 -17.26 18.15
N GLU A 556 -12.03 -16.99 19.22
CA GLU A 556 -12.15 -17.72 20.48
C GLU A 556 -13.38 -17.24 21.26
N ILE A 557 -14.39 -18.09 21.38
CA ILE A 557 -15.54 -17.88 22.28
C ILE A 557 -15.26 -18.59 23.61
N LYS A 558 -15.30 -17.85 24.73
CA LYS A 558 -14.99 -18.43 26.05
C LYS A 558 -16.17 -19.15 26.69
N ALA A 559 -17.35 -18.54 26.66
CA ALA A 559 -18.58 -19.15 27.18
C ALA A 559 -19.81 -18.51 26.53
N LYS A 560 -20.81 -19.34 26.18
CA LYS A 560 -22.02 -18.93 25.46
C LYS A 560 -22.88 -17.90 26.20
N ASP A 561 -23.04 -18.03 27.52
CA ASP A 561 -23.90 -17.14 28.33
C ASP A 561 -23.12 -15.94 28.93
N SER A 562 -21.86 -15.76 28.53
CA SER A 562 -20.97 -14.71 29.06
C SER A 562 -20.77 -13.59 28.04
N TYR A 563 -21.86 -12.91 27.67
CA TYR A 563 -21.84 -11.87 26.63
C TYR A 563 -20.76 -10.80 26.85
N LEU A 564 -20.66 -10.26 28.08
CA LEU A 564 -19.66 -9.26 28.42
C LEU A 564 -18.22 -9.78 28.32
N LEU A 565 -17.98 -11.07 28.61
CA LEU A 565 -16.65 -11.66 28.47
C LEU A 565 -16.25 -11.79 27.00
N ASN A 566 -17.18 -12.24 26.14
CA ASN A 566 -16.92 -12.35 24.70
C ASN A 566 -16.73 -10.96 24.07
N ALA A 567 -17.53 -9.96 24.48
CA ALA A 567 -17.34 -8.56 24.09
C ALA A 567 -15.98 -8.01 24.55
N ARG A 568 -15.55 -8.32 25.77
CA ARG A 568 -14.24 -7.93 26.30
C ARG A 568 -13.06 -8.43 25.47
N LEU A 569 -13.14 -9.65 24.96
CA LEU A 569 -12.10 -10.21 24.09
C LEU A 569 -11.96 -9.41 22.78
N ILE A 570 -13.07 -8.95 22.19
CA ILE A 570 -13.06 -8.08 21.00
C ILE A 570 -12.41 -6.74 21.33
N ALA A 571 -12.82 -6.13 22.45
CA ALA A 571 -12.28 -4.86 22.90
C ALA A 571 -10.78 -4.93 23.24
N ASP A 572 -10.30 -6.04 23.82
CA ASP A 572 -8.88 -6.26 24.06
C ASP A 572 -8.08 -6.39 22.77
N GLN A 573 -8.64 -7.01 21.72
CA GLN A 573 -7.99 -7.03 20.40
C GLN A 573 -7.85 -5.62 19.83
N ILE A 574 -8.93 -4.82 19.84
CA ILE A 574 -8.91 -3.42 19.39
C ILE A 574 -7.89 -2.60 20.20
N TYR A 575 -7.87 -2.77 21.53
CA TYR A 575 -6.93 -2.08 22.41
C TYR A 575 -5.47 -2.39 22.04
N ASN A 576 -5.16 -3.64 21.69
CA ASN A 576 -3.81 -4.04 21.29
C ASN A 576 -3.39 -3.51 19.90
N LEU A 577 -4.35 -3.16 19.04
CA LEU A 577 -4.09 -2.56 17.73
C LEU A 577 -3.86 -1.04 17.80
N ALA A 578 -4.32 -0.40 18.88
CA ALA A 578 -4.26 1.04 19.06
C ALA A 578 -2.82 1.59 19.03
N VAL A 579 -2.66 2.70 18.32
CA VAL A 579 -1.44 3.50 18.19
C VAL A 579 -1.71 4.84 18.86
N PHE A 580 -1.04 5.07 19.99
CA PHE A 580 -1.21 6.26 20.81
C PHE A 580 -0.24 7.35 20.39
N ASN A 581 -0.65 8.62 20.44
CA ASN A 581 0.25 9.77 20.34
C ASN A 581 1.21 9.86 21.58
N SER A 582 2.10 10.85 21.61
CA SER A 582 3.17 10.93 22.61
C SER A 582 2.71 11.13 24.05
N ASP A 583 1.72 11.96 24.28
CA ASP A 583 1.12 12.21 25.58
C ASP A 583 -0.07 11.29 25.89
N GLN A 584 -0.40 10.37 24.98
CA GLN A 584 -1.55 9.47 25.04
C GLN A 584 -2.90 10.21 25.13
N SER A 585 -3.01 11.45 24.63
CA SER A 585 -4.31 12.13 24.53
C SER A 585 -5.17 11.61 23.37
N GLU A 586 -4.53 11.01 22.36
CA GLU A 586 -5.13 10.60 21.10
C GLU A 586 -4.64 9.21 20.71
N ALA A 587 -5.50 8.47 20.02
CA ALA A 587 -5.15 7.18 19.44
C ALA A 587 -5.88 6.96 18.11
N SER A 588 -5.36 6.06 17.31
CA SER A 588 -6.02 5.50 16.12
C SER A 588 -5.54 4.06 15.94
N PHE A 589 -6.05 3.36 14.95
CA PHE A 589 -5.41 2.16 14.42
C PHE A 589 -5.65 2.08 12.91
N LEU A 590 -4.83 1.28 12.23
CA LEU A 590 -4.95 1.09 10.78
C LEU A 590 -6.08 0.11 10.47
N MET A 591 -6.92 0.42 9.49
CA MET A 591 -7.92 -0.49 8.96
C MET A 591 -8.06 -0.33 7.45
N THR A 592 -8.53 -1.38 6.78
CA THR A 592 -8.81 -1.31 5.35
C THR A 592 -10.18 -0.65 5.14
N LEU A 593 -10.20 0.46 4.43
CA LEU A 593 -11.39 1.24 4.10
C LEU A 593 -11.62 1.25 2.60
N GLU A 594 -12.89 1.20 2.20
CA GLU A 594 -13.29 1.37 0.81
C GLU A 594 -13.49 2.85 0.49
N SER A 595 -12.87 3.31 -0.58
CA SER A 595 -13.00 4.65 -1.12
C SER A 595 -14.09 4.73 -2.18
N SER A 596 -14.49 5.94 -2.58
CA SER A 596 -15.63 6.16 -3.49
C SER A 596 -15.49 5.53 -4.88
N ASP A 597 -14.27 5.21 -5.32
CA ASP A 597 -14.00 4.51 -6.57
C ASP A 597 -13.97 2.97 -6.40
N MET A 598 -14.51 2.47 -5.28
CA MET A 598 -14.53 1.06 -4.89
C MET A 598 -13.12 0.45 -4.70
N LYS A 599 -12.08 1.27 -4.53
CA LYS A 599 -10.76 0.79 -4.14
C LYS A 599 -10.65 0.69 -2.63
N LYS A 600 -10.09 -0.42 -2.17
CA LYS A 600 -9.79 -0.68 -0.77
C LYS A 600 -8.37 -0.26 -0.46
N ASN A 601 -8.23 0.63 0.51
CA ASN A 601 -6.96 1.20 0.92
C ASN A 601 -6.79 1.05 2.44
N ILE A 602 -5.55 0.92 2.90
CA ILE A 602 -5.25 0.99 4.33
C ILE A 602 -5.22 2.46 4.74
N ASP A 603 -5.98 2.80 5.77
CA ASP A 603 -5.98 4.14 6.37
C ASP A 603 -6.20 4.07 7.89
N ASN A 604 -6.20 5.22 8.54
CA ASN A 604 -6.63 5.38 9.92
C ASN A 604 -8.11 5.07 10.10
N MET A 605 -8.47 4.63 11.31
CA MET A 605 -9.87 4.49 11.72
C MET A 605 -10.65 5.79 11.48
N ASP A 606 -11.73 5.72 10.71
CA ASP A 606 -12.61 6.86 10.43
C ASP A 606 -13.66 7.12 11.55
N LEU A 607 -14.42 8.21 11.42
CA LEU A 607 -15.59 8.49 12.27
C LEU A 607 -16.92 8.10 11.60
N ASN A 608 -16.92 7.21 10.62
CA ASN A 608 -18.17 6.74 10.02
C ASN A 608 -18.76 5.67 10.94
N LEU A 609 -20.01 5.86 11.39
CA LEU A 609 -20.73 4.94 12.26
C LEU A 609 -20.85 3.55 11.61
N TYR A 610 -20.86 3.50 10.28
CA TYR A 610 -20.85 2.26 9.51
C TYR A 610 -19.57 1.43 9.76
N THR A 611 -18.43 2.10 9.88
CA THR A 611 -17.09 1.51 9.99
C THR A 611 -16.47 1.80 11.35
N GLY A 612 -15.59 2.81 11.48
CA GLY A 612 -14.80 3.05 12.69
C GLY A 612 -15.56 3.71 13.83
N GLY A 613 -16.53 4.57 13.51
CA GLY A 613 -17.26 5.37 14.49
C GLY A 613 -18.07 4.54 15.50
N GLY A 614 -18.65 3.41 15.08
CA GLY A 614 -19.37 2.51 15.97
C GLY A 614 -18.49 1.81 17.01
N ILE A 615 -17.19 1.66 16.72
CA ILE A 615 -16.19 1.09 17.65
C ILE A 615 -16.07 1.95 18.91
N ILE A 616 -16.13 3.28 18.76
CA ILE A 616 -16.05 4.24 19.87
C ILE A 616 -17.18 3.97 20.86
N LEU A 617 -18.41 3.84 20.36
CA LEU A 617 -19.58 3.60 21.20
C LEU A 617 -19.53 2.22 21.85
N PHE A 618 -19.06 1.21 21.12
CA PHE A 618 -18.83 -0.13 21.67
C PHE A 618 -17.86 -0.13 22.84
N LEU A 619 -16.69 0.49 22.68
CA LEU A 619 -15.68 0.54 23.73
C LEU A 619 -16.17 1.34 24.95
N ALA A 620 -16.87 2.46 24.72
CA ALA A 620 -17.39 3.30 25.80
C ALA A 620 -18.47 2.56 26.62
N THR A 621 -19.46 1.94 25.97
CA THR A 621 -20.53 1.22 26.68
C THR A 621 -20.01 0.00 27.41
N LEU A 622 -19.12 -0.77 26.78
CA LEU A 622 -18.47 -1.92 27.43
C LEU A 622 -17.64 -1.47 28.64
N GLY A 623 -16.86 -0.41 28.52
CA GLY A 623 -16.03 0.12 29.60
C GLY A 623 -16.85 0.57 30.81
N ILE A 624 -18.02 1.18 30.58
CA ILE A 624 -18.95 1.56 31.64
C ILE A 624 -19.57 0.32 32.28
N GLU A 625 -20.06 -0.64 31.48
CA GLU A 625 -20.71 -1.85 31.97
C GLU A 625 -19.76 -2.72 32.80
N LEU A 626 -18.51 -2.86 32.36
CA LEU A 626 -17.46 -3.60 33.08
C LEU A 626 -16.80 -2.78 34.21
N LYS A 627 -17.04 -1.46 34.28
CA LYS A 627 -16.33 -0.51 35.14
C LYS A 627 -14.81 -0.49 34.88
N GLU A 628 -14.43 -0.61 33.62
CA GLU A 628 -13.05 -0.62 33.14
C GLU A 628 -12.72 0.63 32.34
N GLN A 629 -12.08 1.59 33.02
CA GLN A 629 -11.75 2.90 32.46
C GLN A 629 -10.83 2.85 31.22
N LYS A 630 -10.06 1.77 31.03
CA LYS A 630 -9.18 1.64 29.85
C LYS A 630 -9.95 1.70 28.53
N TYR A 631 -11.16 1.13 28.46
CA TYR A 631 -11.96 1.14 27.22
C TYR A 631 -12.67 2.48 27.00
N VAL A 632 -13.17 3.10 28.07
CA VAL A 632 -13.77 4.45 27.99
C VAL A 632 -12.72 5.45 27.53
N ARG A 633 -11.52 5.42 28.11
CA ARG A 633 -10.40 6.28 27.69
C ARG A 633 -9.99 6.03 26.24
N LEU A 634 -9.94 4.76 25.80
CA LEU A 634 -9.63 4.44 24.41
C LEU A 634 -10.68 5.02 23.45
N ALA A 635 -11.97 4.93 23.80
CA ALA A 635 -13.04 5.55 23.04
C ALA A 635 -12.87 7.08 22.92
N GLU A 636 -12.54 7.76 24.03
CA GLU A 636 -12.24 9.20 24.04
C GLU A 636 -11.02 9.53 23.19
N GLN A 637 -9.93 8.75 23.29
CA GLN A 637 -8.70 8.94 22.51
C GLN A 637 -8.93 8.79 21.00
N PHE A 638 -9.73 7.80 20.57
CA PHE A 638 -10.12 7.63 19.17
C PHE A 638 -10.98 8.79 18.66
N LEU A 639 -11.94 9.26 19.47
CA LEU A 639 -12.77 10.40 19.10
C LEU A 639 -11.93 11.69 19.00
N ASN A 640 -11.03 11.93 19.95
CA ASN A 640 -10.22 13.14 19.99
C ASN A 640 -9.26 13.23 18.79
N TYR A 641 -8.61 12.12 18.42
CA TYR A 641 -7.73 12.07 17.24
C TYR A 641 -8.44 12.59 15.99
N GLN A 642 -9.68 12.12 15.78
CA GLN A 642 -10.45 12.46 14.60
C GLN A 642 -11.10 13.85 14.65
N LEU A 643 -11.38 14.39 15.85
CA LEU A 643 -11.84 15.78 16.00
C LEU A 643 -10.70 16.79 15.82
N SER A 644 -9.46 16.39 16.10
CA SER A 644 -8.27 17.22 15.87
C SER A 644 -7.90 17.36 14.38
N ASN A 645 -8.22 16.35 13.57
CA ASN A 645 -7.99 16.33 12.13
C ASN A 645 -9.11 17.11 11.41
N THR A 646 -8.78 18.28 10.89
CA THR A 646 -9.71 19.25 10.28
C THR A 646 -10.11 18.89 8.85
N ASP A 647 -10.69 17.71 8.64
CA ASP A 647 -11.24 17.36 7.32
C ASP A 647 -12.65 17.95 7.14
N SER A 648 -12.86 18.63 6.01
CA SER A 648 -14.17 19.15 5.62
C SER A 648 -15.16 18.02 5.37
N PHE A 649 -16.42 18.23 5.77
CA PHE A 649 -17.47 17.23 5.57
C PHE A 649 -17.85 17.09 4.09
N ASN A 650 -17.61 15.91 3.53
CA ASN A 650 -17.96 15.60 2.15
C ASN A 650 -19.37 14.96 2.01
N SER A 651 -20.06 14.66 3.12
CA SER A 651 -21.39 14.04 3.10
C SER A 651 -22.27 14.44 4.31
N ILE A 652 -23.59 14.53 4.06
CA ILE A 652 -24.63 14.83 5.07
C ILE A 652 -25.46 13.58 5.39
N SER A 653 -24.82 12.59 6.01
CA SER A 653 -25.44 11.31 6.35
C SER A 653 -25.25 10.94 7.82
N ALA A 654 -26.14 10.08 8.33
CA ALA A 654 -26.05 9.56 9.70
C ALA A 654 -24.93 8.53 9.88
N PHE A 655 -24.61 7.73 8.86
CA PHE A 655 -23.64 6.65 9.00
C PHE A 655 -22.25 6.93 8.41
N THR A 656 -22.12 7.86 7.46
CA THR A 656 -20.89 8.07 6.69
C THR A 656 -20.47 9.54 6.56
N GLY A 657 -21.05 10.43 7.39
CA GLY A 657 -20.91 11.88 7.23
C GLY A 657 -21.04 12.64 8.53
N ILE A 658 -21.39 13.93 8.43
CA ILE A 658 -21.49 14.84 9.60
C ILE A 658 -22.43 14.32 10.70
N GLY A 659 -23.49 13.60 10.30
CA GLY A 659 -24.45 13.00 11.24
C GLY A 659 -23.83 11.92 12.11
N SER A 660 -22.87 11.16 11.56
CA SER A 660 -22.13 10.15 12.31
C SER A 660 -21.35 10.79 13.46
N LYS A 661 -20.60 11.86 13.17
CA LYS A 661 -19.83 12.59 14.18
C LYS A 661 -20.75 13.19 15.26
N ILE A 662 -21.88 13.78 14.86
CA ILE A 662 -22.88 14.32 15.79
C ILE A 662 -23.42 13.22 16.70
N TYR A 663 -23.82 12.08 16.13
CA TYR A 663 -24.36 10.95 16.88
C TYR A 663 -23.35 10.38 17.88
N ILE A 664 -22.10 10.19 17.47
CA ILE A 664 -21.02 9.68 18.34
C ILE A 664 -20.72 10.69 19.46
N CYS A 665 -20.53 11.97 19.13
CA CYS A 665 -20.24 13.01 20.11
C CYS A 665 -21.38 13.15 21.14
N TYR A 666 -22.64 13.05 20.70
CA TYR A 666 -23.79 13.18 21.58
C TYR A 666 -23.85 12.02 22.58
N ASN A 667 -23.73 10.78 22.10
CA ASN A 667 -23.73 9.61 22.97
C ASN A 667 -22.50 9.60 23.90
N MET A 668 -21.32 9.98 23.41
CA MET A 668 -20.12 10.14 24.25
C MET A 668 -20.30 11.23 25.30
N TYR A 669 -20.92 12.36 24.98
CA TYR A 669 -21.29 13.39 25.96
C TYR A 669 -22.19 12.82 27.06
N LYS A 670 -23.23 12.05 26.70
CA LYS A 670 -24.13 11.44 27.69
C LYS A 670 -23.46 10.37 28.54
N LEU A 671 -22.54 9.59 27.97
CA LEU A 671 -21.81 8.53 28.67
C LEU A 671 -20.71 9.07 29.60
N THR A 672 -19.99 10.13 29.19
CA THR A 672 -18.80 10.65 29.90
C THR A 672 -19.04 11.96 30.65
N ASN A 673 -20.15 12.64 30.37
CA ASN A 673 -20.44 14.01 30.81
C ASN A 673 -19.39 15.05 30.37
N ASN A 674 -18.61 14.75 29.32
CA ASN A 674 -17.61 15.66 28.78
C ASN A 674 -18.25 16.70 27.84
N LYS A 675 -18.35 17.94 28.31
CA LYS A 675 -19.04 19.04 27.60
C LYS A 675 -18.34 19.49 26.32
N THR A 676 -17.07 19.14 26.11
CA THR A 676 -16.36 19.49 24.87
C THR A 676 -17.02 18.86 23.66
N TYR A 677 -17.49 17.61 23.76
CA TYR A 677 -18.19 16.93 22.69
C TYR A 677 -19.50 17.63 22.30
N TYR A 678 -20.23 18.16 23.28
CA TYR A 678 -21.44 18.95 23.00
C TYR A 678 -21.13 20.29 22.33
N ALA A 679 -19.99 20.91 22.66
CA ALA A 679 -19.54 22.12 21.98
C ALA A 679 -19.16 21.87 20.51
N GLU A 680 -18.50 20.74 20.22
CA GLU A 680 -18.18 20.33 18.83
C GLU A 680 -19.44 20.06 18.01
N ILE A 681 -20.45 19.43 18.61
CA ILE A 681 -21.77 19.23 17.98
C ILE A 681 -22.38 20.55 17.50
N HIS A 682 -22.34 21.59 18.33
CA HIS A 682 -22.90 22.89 17.95
C HIS A 682 -22.19 23.48 16.72
N LYS A 683 -20.88 23.31 16.58
CA LYS A 683 -20.15 23.73 15.38
C LYS A 683 -20.63 22.95 14.16
N MET A 684 -20.71 21.63 14.27
CA MET A 684 -21.17 20.75 13.19
C MET A 684 -22.61 21.06 12.74
N LEU A 685 -23.51 21.40 13.68
CA LEU A 685 -24.88 21.81 13.35
C LEU A 685 -24.93 23.04 12.43
N LEU A 686 -24.02 24.00 12.61
CA LEU A 686 -23.95 25.20 11.76
C LEU A 686 -23.51 24.86 10.33
N GLU A 687 -22.74 23.79 10.15
CA GLU A 687 -22.23 23.34 8.86
C GLU A 687 -23.24 22.50 8.07
N ILE A 688 -24.30 21.98 8.70
CA ILE A 688 -25.38 21.28 7.99
C ILE A 688 -26.07 22.26 7.03
N LYS A 689 -25.87 22.00 5.73
CA LYS A 689 -26.44 22.71 4.58
C LYS A 689 -26.84 21.68 3.50
N LEU A 690 -27.70 22.09 2.57
CA LEU A 690 -28.05 21.27 1.40
C LEU A 690 -26.96 21.41 0.34
N TYR A 691 -26.50 20.30 -0.23
CA TYR A 691 -25.58 20.28 -1.37
C TYR A 691 -26.28 19.67 -2.60
N GLU A 692 -25.79 19.99 -3.79
CA GLU A 692 -26.22 19.32 -5.01
C GLU A 692 -25.89 17.83 -4.95
N ASN A 693 -26.81 16.98 -5.41
CA ASN A 693 -26.64 15.51 -5.49
C ASN A 693 -26.43 14.76 -4.17
N CYS A 694 -26.85 15.30 -3.02
CA CYS A 694 -26.86 14.52 -1.78
C CYS A 694 -27.79 13.31 -1.88
N SER A 695 -27.30 12.12 -1.52
CA SER A 695 -28.14 10.95 -1.28
C SER A 695 -29.23 11.28 -0.26
N LYS A 696 -30.39 10.63 -0.39
CA LYS A 696 -31.57 10.87 0.43
C LYS A 696 -31.85 9.74 1.41
N ASP A 697 -31.20 8.59 1.23
CA ASP A 697 -31.49 7.37 1.96
C ASP A 697 -31.10 7.40 3.45
N PHE A 698 -31.28 6.27 4.13
CA PHE A 698 -31.09 6.17 5.58
C PHE A 698 -29.60 6.06 5.98
N VAL A 699 -28.75 5.50 5.13
CA VAL A 699 -27.33 5.22 5.45
C VAL A 699 -26.41 6.33 4.96
N THR A 700 -26.45 6.59 3.66
CA THR A 700 -25.59 7.54 2.95
C THR A 700 -26.25 8.91 2.78
N GLY A 701 -27.54 9.03 3.14
CA GLY A 701 -28.32 10.22 2.88
C GLY A 701 -28.98 10.89 4.08
N THR A 702 -29.88 11.81 3.74
CA THR A 702 -30.51 12.73 4.70
C THR A 702 -31.57 12.08 5.58
N ALA A 703 -32.21 10.97 5.17
CA ALA A 703 -33.29 10.37 5.94
C ALA A 703 -32.81 9.90 7.33
N GLY A 704 -31.65 9.24 7.40
CA GLY A 704 -31.06 8.83 8.67
C GLY A 704 -30.66 10.03 9.52
N LEU A 705 -30.10 11.08 8.91
CA LEU A 705 -29.71 12.29 9.62
C LEU A 705 -30.92 13.01 10.24
N ILE A 706 -32.06 13.06 9.55
CA ILE A 706 -33.32 13.56 10.11
C ILE A 706 -33.68 12.78 11.38
N VAL A 707 -33.58 11.45 11.36
CA VAL A 707 -33.87 10.62 12.54
C VAL A 707 -32.91 10.92 13.70
N VAL A 708 -31.60 11.03 13.46
CA VAL A 708 -30.62 11.42 14.49
C VAL A 708 -30.98 12.77 15.13
N LEU A 709 -31.21 13.80 14.31
CA LEU A 709 -31.51 15.14 14.80
C LEU A 709 -32.79 15.16 15.63
N LEU A 710 -33.83 14.41 15.23
CA LEU A 710 -35.09 14.34 15.95
C LEU A 710 -34.99 13.49 17.23
N ASN A 711 -34.19 12.42 17.25
CA ASN A 711 -33.92 11.65 18.47
C ASN A 711 -33.21 12.52 19.52
N ILE A 712 -32.28 13.38 19.10
CA ILE A 712 -31.62 14.34 20.00
C ILE A 712 -32.60 15.44 20.43
N PHE A 713 -33.41 15.97 19.52
CA PHE A 713 -34.44 16.97 19.83
C PHE A 713 -35.39 16.50 20.94
N GLU A 714 -35.83 15.25 20.90
CA GLU A 714 -36.72 14.68 21.92
C GLU A 714 -36.10 14.72 23.33
N LYS A 715 -34.78 14.62 23.44
CA LYS A 715 -34.05 14.66 24.72
C LYS A 715 -33.69 16.07 25.16
N GLU A 716 -33.22 16.90 24.24
CA GLU A 716 -32.66 18.23 24.54
C GLU A 716 -33.69 19.36 24.48
N GLN A 717 -34.76 19.18 23.68
CA GLN A 717 -35.83 20.17 23.46
C GLN A 717 -35.35 21.53 22.90
N ASP A 718 -34.14 21.60 22.33
CA ASP A 718 -33.62 22.78 21.64
C ASP A 718 -34.12 22.83 20.17
N ARG A 719 -34.70 23.95 19.77
CA ARG A 719 -35.31 24.14 18.45
C ARG A 719 -34.33 24.02 17.28
N ILE A 720 -33.03 24.27 17.49
CA ILE A 720 -32.04 24.18 16.41
C ILE A 720 -32.03 22.79 15.73
N TRP A 721 -32.26 21.74 16.51
CA TRP A 721 -32.33 20.36 16.02
C TRP A 721 -33.50 20.14 15.08
N LEU A 722 -34.69 20.61 15.48
CA LEU A 722 -35.90 20.57 14.68
C LEU A 722 -35.77 21.41 13.40
N GLU A 723 -35.19 22.61 13.50
CA GLU A 723 -34.99 23.49 12.34
C GLU A 723 -34.09 22.84 11.28
N LYS A 724 -33.00 22.18 11.69
CA LYS A 724 -32.14 21.42 10.77
C LYS A 724 -32.83 20.20 10.21
N ALA A 725 -33.60 19.46 11.01
CA ALA A 725 -34.40 18.34 10.52
C ALA A 725 -35.47 18.79 9.50
N GLU A 726 -36.11 19.94 9.71
CA GLU A 726 -37.09 20.51 8.78
C GLU A 726 -36.46 20.97 7.46
N LEU A 727 -35.24 21.53 7.50
CA LEU A 727 -34.48 21.89 6.31
C LEU A 727 -34.25 20.66 5.42
N LEU A 728 -33.70 19.59 6.00
CA LEU A 728 -33.44 18.34 5.29
C LEU A 728 -34.73 17.65 4.86
N GLY A 729 -35.76 17.65 5.71
CA GLY A 729 -37.03 16.99 5.42
C GLY A 729 -37.87 17.67 4.34
N ARG A 730 -37.72 18.99 4.16
CA ARG A 730 -38.34 19.70 3.01
C ARG A 730 -37.77 19.22 1.68
N ASP A 731 -36.46 19.08 1.63
CA ASP A 731 -35.73 18.62 0.45
C ASP A 731 -36.02 17.13 0.16
N LEU A 732 -35.99 16.27 1.19
CA LEU A 732 -36.40 14.87 1.09
C LEU A 732 -37.84 14.71 0.58
N TYR A 733 -38.78 15.48 1.15
CA TYR A 733 -40.18 15.47 0.70
C TYR A 733 -40.30 15.89 -0.75
N GLN A 734 -39.61 16.95 -1.16
CA GLN A 734 -39.62 17.41 -2.55
C GLN A 734 -39.12 16.32 -3.49
N PHE A 735 -37.97 15.71 -3.17
CA PHE A 735 -37.40 14.60 -3.93
C PHE A 735 -38.41 13.46 -4.12
N LEU A 736 -39.11 13.04 -3.07
CA LEU A 736 -40.05 11.91 -3.10
C LEU A 736 -41.37 12.21 -3.84
N ILE A 737 -41.80 13.48 -3.93
CA ILE A 737 -43.01 13.84 -4.68
C ILE A 737 -42.74 14.14 -6.16
N THR A 738 -41.51 14.51 -6.52
CA THR A 738 -41.12 14.81 -7.91
C THR A 738 -40.36 13.68 -8.60
N GLY A 739 -39.78 12.74 -7.83
CA GLY A 739 -38.98 11.64 -8.35
C GLY A 739 -39.83 10.52 -8.99
N ASN A 740 -39.25 9.84 -9.97
CA ASN A 740 -39.85 8.67 -10.62
C ASN A 740 -39.55 7.37 -9.84
N ASP A 741 -40.53 6.47 -9.81
CA ASP A 741 -40.82 5.34 -8.91
C ASP A 741 -39.78 4.20 -8.67
N ASN A 742 -38.47 4.40 -8.90
CA ASN A 742 -37.47 3.33 -8.70
C ASN A 742 -36.85 3.32 -7.29
N LEU A 743 -37.68 3.25 -6.25
CA LEU A 743 -37.22 3.07 -4.86
C LEU A 743 -37.08 1.59 -4.51
N LEU A 744 -36.09 1.25 -3.69
CA LEU A 744 -35.90 -0.11 -3.16
C LEU A 744 -36.85 -0.39 -1.98
N THR A 745 -37.06 -1.65 -1.65
CA THR A 745 -37.62 -2.09 -0.36
C THR A 745 -36.53 -2.10 0.72
N GLY A 746 -36.91 -2.01 1.99
CA GLY A 746 -35.99 -2.09 3.12
C GLY A 746 -35.63 -0.75 3.76
N LEU A 747 -34.83 -0.81 4.83
CA LEU A 747 -34.53 0.33 5.69
C LEU A 747 -33.36 1.18 5.15
N ALA A 748 -32.26 0.55 4.74
CA ALA A 748 -31.02 1.28 4.44
C ALA A 748 -31.16 2.23 3.24
N HIS A 749 -31.70 1.70 2.12
CA HIS A 749 -31.78 2.41 0.84
C HIS A 749 -33.21 2.46 0.26
N GLY A 750 -34.22 2.13 1.07
CA GLY A 750 -35.58 1.86 0.60
C GLY A 750 -36.71 2.62 1.31
N PHE A 751 -37.94 2.26 0.95
CA PHE A 751 -39.17 2.88 1.43
C PHE A 751 -39.25 3.03 2.94
N SER A 752 -38.85 1.99 3.70
CA SER A 752 -38.95 1.99 5.16
C SER A 752 -38.12 3.09 5.83
N GLY A 753 -36.93 3.40 5.31
CA GLY A 753 -36.09 4.48 5.84
C GLY A 753 -36.68 5.87 5.58
N PHE A 754 -37.18 6.09 4.36
CA PHE A 754 -37.87 7.34 4.00
C PHE A 754 -39.15 7.55 4.80
N ALA A 755 -39.97 6.50 4.92
CA ALA A 755 -41.23 6.54 5.65
C ALA A 755 -41.01 6.92 7.11
N TRP A 756 -40.03 6.29 7.77
CA TRP A 756 -39.73 6.56 9.16
C TRP A 756 -39.27 8.00 9.38
N ALA A 757 -38.32 8.49 8.59
CA ALA A 757 -37.84 9.87 8.69
C ALA A 757 -38.99 10.89 8.51
N LEU A 758 -39.86 10.68 7.53
CA LEU A 758 -40.99 11.57 7.26
C LEU A 758 -42.06 11.51 8.35
N VAL A 759 -42.43 10.32 8.85
CA VAL A 759 -43.44 10.24 9.93
C VAL A 759 -42.90 10.89 11.20
N LYS A 760 -41.66 10.60 11.59
CA LYS A 760 -41.04 11.21 12.77
C LYS A 760 -40.97 12.74 12.65
N LEU A 761 -40.55 13.25 11.50
CA LEU A 761 -40.56 14.70 11.23
C LEU A 761 -41.98 15.28 11.27
N GLY A 762 -42.95 14.59 10.68
CA GLY A 762 -44.34 15.03 10.64
C GLY A 762 -44.95 15.17 12.03
N ILE A 763 -44.63 14.25 12.95
CA ILE A 763 -45.03 14.32 14.35
C ILE A 763 -44.32 15.48 15.06
N ALA A 764 -42.99 15.55 14.97
CA ALA A 764 -42.20 16.57 15.67
C ALA A 764 -42.51 18.02 15.21
N SER A 765 -42.84 18.20 13.93
CA SER A 765 -43.19 19.50 13.33
C SER A 765 -44.69 19.78 13.24
N ASN A 766 -45.53 18.84 13.68
CA ASN A 766 -46.99 18.89 13.54
C ASN A 766 -47.46 19.17 12.09
N LYS A 767 -46.87 18.48 11.11
CA LYS A 767 -47.14 18.65 9.68
C LYS A 767 -47.66 17.36 9.05
N GLN A 768 -48.99 17.30 8.88
CA GLN A 768 -49.70 16.12 8.36
C GLN A 768 -49.23 15.66 6.97
N LYS A 769 -48.71 16.57 6.13
CA LYS A 769 -48.19 16.22 4.80
C LYS A 769 -47.05 15.18 4.85
N TYR A 770 -46.18 15.26 5.86
CA TYR A 770 -45.06 14.33 6.00
C TYR A 770 -45.53 12.96 6.48
N ILE A 771 -46.44 12.93 7.46
CA ILE A 771 -47.09 11.70 7.95
C ILE A 771 -47.82 11.01 6.79
N GLY A 772 -48.62 11.77 6.04
CA GLY A 772 -49.39 11.25 4.90
C GLY A 772 -48.51 10.66 3.80
N LEU A 773 -47.37 11.29 3.48
CA LEU A 773 -46.42 10.73 2.51
C LEU A 773 -45.72 9.48 3.05
N GLY A 774 -45.28 9.49 4.31
CA GLY A 774 -44.67 8.32 4.95
C GLY A 774 -45.58 7.09 4.94
N MET A 775 -46.86 7.26 5.28
CA MET A 775 -47.85 6.17 5.20
C MET A 775 -48.07 5.67 3.76
N LYS A 776 -48.04 6.55 2.76
CA LYS A 776 -48.12 6.14 1.34
C LYS A 776 -46.91 5.31 0.92
N LEU A 777 -45.72 5.62 1.43
CA LEU A 777 -44.51 4.85 1.13
C LEU A 777 -44.58 3.45 1.75
N ILE A 778 -45.12 3.31 2.97
CA ILE A 778 -45.41 1.99 3.58
C ILE A 778 -46.36 1.19 2.70
N GLN A 779 -47.46 1.80 2.24
CA GLN A 779 -48.42 1.13 1.35
C GLN A 779 -47.78 0.69 0.03
N LYS A 780 -46.92 1.53 -0.56
CA LYS A 780 -46.14 1.16 -1.76
C LYS A 780 -45.20 0.00 -1.49
N GLU A 781 -44.47 0.03 -0.37
CA GLU A 781 -43.58 -1.07 0.02
C GLU A 781 -44.34 -2.39 0.16
N ASN A 782 -45.53 -2.36 0.75
CA ASN A 782 -46.37 -3.54 0.96
C ASN A 782 -46.95 -4.15 -0.33
N MET A 783 -46.84 -3.47 -1.48
CA MET A 783 -47.13 -4.08 -2.79
C MET A 783 -46.14 -5.20 -3.15
N TYR A 784 -44.97 -5.20 -2.51
CA TYR A 784 -43.91 -6.20 -2.69
C TYR A 784 -43.90 -7.27 -1.59
N TYR A 785 -44.90 -7.29 -0.71
CA TYR A 785 -45.02 -8.30 0.34
C TYR A 785 -45.53 -9.64 -0.21
N THR A 786 -44.88 -10.73 0.17
CA THR A 786 -45.27 -12.10 -0.18
C THR A 786 -45.67 -12.88 1.06
N PRO A 787 -46.95 -13.27 1.21
CA PRO A 787 -47.45 -13.94 2.43
C PRO A 787 -46.73 -15.24 2.80
N TYR A 788 -46.32 -16.04 1.82
CA TYR A 788 -45.65 -17.33 2.10
C TYR A 788 -44.22 -17.16 2.63
N GLU A 789 -43.56 -16.07 2.26
CA GLU A 789 -42.20 -15.74 2.70
C GLU A 789 -42.20 -14.95 4.02
N HIS A 790 -43.36 -14.43 4.43
CA HIS A 790 -43.49 -13.42 5.48
C HIS A 790 -42.52 -12.23 5.27
N ASN A 791 -42.22 -11.90 4.01
CA ASN A 791 -41.17 -10.97 3.65
C ASN A 791 -41.52 -10.13 2.42
N TRP A 792 -40.77 -9.05 2.22
CA TRP A 792 -40.85 -8.17 1.07
C TRP A 792 -39.76 -8.54 0.07
N MET A 793 -40.12 -8.53 -1.22
CA MET A 793 -39.19 -8.83 -2.30
C MET A 793 -38.06 -7.80 -2.34
N ASP A 794 -36.82 -8.27 -2.48
CA ASP A 794 -35.66 -7.42 -2.76
C ASP A 794 -35.75 -6.96 -4.22
N LEU A 795 -35.65 -5.65 -4.47
CA LEU A 795 -35.80 -5.07 -5.80
C LEU A 795 -34.47 -4.96 -6.57
N ARG A 796 -33.36 -5.42 -5.99
CA ARG A 796 -32.04 -5.44 -6.64
C ARG A 796 -31.82 -6.70 -7.48
N GLU A 797 -32.44 -7.81 -7.08
CA GLU A 797 -32.36 -9.10 -7.75
C GLU A 797 -33.77 -9.73 -7.85
N GLU A 798 -34.08 -10.40 -8.96
CA GLU A 798 -35.40 -11.02 -9.14
C GLU A 798 -35.61 -12.21 -8.17
N ASN A 799 -36.81 -12.28 -7.56
CA ASN A 799 -37.26 -13.39 -6.70
C ASN A 799 -36.39 -13.68 -5.46
N GLN A 800 -35.78 -12.65 -4.87
CA GLN A 800 -34.99 -12.78 -3.65
C GLN A 800 -35.71 -12.18 -2.44
N TYR A 801 -35.67 -12.88 -1.30
CA TYR A 801 -36.32 -12.49 -0.04
C TYR A 801 -35.29 -12.50 1.11
N LEU A 802 -34.35 -11.55 1.07
CA LEU A 802 -33.37 -11.38 2.15
C LEU A 802 -34.04 -10.79 3.40
N SER A 803 -33.56 -11.11 4.60
CA SER A 803 -34.08 -10.54 5.86
C SER A 803 -32.94 -10.06 6.75
N TYR A 804 -32.57 -8.82 6.52
CA TYR A 804 -31.43 -8.12 7.10
C TYR A 804 -31.82 -6.71 7.55
N TRP A 805 -30.97 -6.06 8.36
CA TRP A 805 -31.20 -4.67 8.75
C TRP A 805 -31.25 -3.76 7.51
N CYS A 806 -30.35 -3.96 6.55
CA CYS A 806 -30.30 -3.12 5.37
C CYS A 806 -31.49 -3.35 4.41
N TYR A 807 -31.91 -4.60 4.21
CA TYR A 807 -32.95 -5.00 3.26
C TYR A 807 -33.86 -6.10 3.83
N GLY A 808 -35.16 -5.99 3.55
CA GLY A 808 -36.17 -6.99 3.89
C GLY A 808 -36.76 -6.90 5.30
N ALA A 809 -37.42 -7.98 5.72
CA ALA A 809 -38.33 -8.00 6.86
C ALA A 809 -37.71 -7.49 8.17
N ALA A 810 -36.45 -7.78 8.45
CA ALA A 810 -35.79 -7.32 9.67
C ALA A 810 -35.74 -5.79 9.79
N GLY A 811 -35.12 -5.10 8.81
CA GLY A 811 -35.08 -3.63 8.79
C GLY A 811 -36.46 -2.98 8.67
N ILE A 812 -37.36 -3.59 7.92
CA ILE A 812 -38.75 -3.12 7.79
C ILE A 812 -39.46 -3.19 9.16
N SER A 813 -39.34 -4.30 9.88
CA SER A 813 -39.92 -4.48 11.22
C SER A 813 -39.41 -3.44 12.22
N LEU A 814 -38.10 -3.14 12.19
CA LEU A 814 -37.51 -2.11 13.03
C LEU A 814 -38.11 -0.72 12.73
N SER A 815 -38.28 -0.38 11.45
CA SER A 815 -38.97 0.86 11.05
C SER A 815 -40.42 0.87 11.53
N ARG A 816 -41.18 -0.23 11.34
CA ARG A 816 -42.59 -0.32 11.74
C ARG A 816 -42.79 -0.18 13.24
N VAL A 817 -41.97 -0.83 14.07
CA VAL A 817 -42.11 -0.72 15.53
C VAL A 817 -41.90 0.72 16.02
N LYS A 818 -40.92 1.43 15.44
CA LYS A 818 -40.61 2.82 15.78
C LYS A 818 -41.69 3.79 15.28
N ILE A 819 -42.21 3.59 14.07
CA ILE A 819 -43.34 4.38 13.55
C ILE A 819 -44.61 4.16 14.39
N GLN A 820 -44.89 2.93 14.80
CA GLN A 820 -46.06 2.61 15.61
C GLN A 820 -46.01 3.32 16.98
N GLU A 821 -44.84 3.35 17.61
CA GLU A 821 -44.61 4.09 18.87
C GLU A 821 -44.89 5.59 18.69
N LEU A 822 -44.46 6.18 17.57
CA LEU A 822 -44.67 7.61 17.26
C LEU A 822 -46.14 7.98 17.03
N LEU A 823 -46.92 7.12 16.37
CA LEU A 823 -48.30 7.42 16.01
C LEU A 823 -49.29 7.30 17.18
N ASN A 824 -48.91 6.61 18.25
CA ASN A 824 -49.71 6.40 19.46
C ASN A 824 -51.19 6.00 19.18
N ARG A 825 -51.40 5.23 18.11
CA ARG A 825 -52.70 4.70 17.66
C ARG A 825 -52.50 3.35 16.99
N ASP A 826 -53.50 2.49 17.07
CA ASP A 826 -53.49 1.20 16.38
C ASP A 826 -53.75 1.43 14.88
N ASP A 827 -52.69 1.35 14.09
CA ASP A 827 -52.76 1.29 12.63
C ASP A 827 -52.59 -0.17 12.20
N ASN A 828 -53.66 -0.77 11.70
CA ASN A 828 -53.68 -2.20 11.37
C ASN A 828 -52.59 -2.57 10.36
N THR A 829 -52.29 -1.71 9.38
CA THR A 829 -51.25 -1.99 8.39
C THR A 829 -49.88 -2.12 9.05
N ILE A 830 -49.52 -1.20 9.94
CA ILE A 830 -48.22 -1.24 10.64
C ILE A 830 -48.16 -2.44 11.61
N ALA A 831 -49.26 -2.73 12.29
CA ALA A 831 -49.34 -3.88 13.20
C ALA A 831 -49.19 -5.21 12.46
N ASP A 832 -49.86 -5.37 11.32
CA ASP A 832 -49.77 -6.57 10.48
C ASP A 832 -48.35 -6.74 9.90
N ASP A 833 -47.75 -5.66 9.38
CA ASP A 833 -46.36 -5.67 8.89
C ASP A 833 -45.38 -6.13 9.98
N LEU A 834 -45.52 -5.58 11.19
CA LEU A 834 -44.67 -5.93 12.32
C LEU A 834 -44.83 -7.40 12.73
N LEU A 835 -46.06 -7.92 12.76
CA LEU A 835 -46.30 -9.34 13.06
C LEU A 835 -45.69 -10.26 12.00
N ASN A 836 -45.89 -9.95 10.72
CA ASN A 836 -45.31 -10.72 9.61
C ASN A 836 -43.78 -10.75 9.69
N GLY A 837 -43.17 -9.59 9.92
CA GLY A 837 -41.72 -9.51 10.03
C GLY A 837 -41.15 -10.23 11.27
N ILE A 838 -41.89 -10.25 12.40
CA ILE A 838 -41.52 -11.08 13.57
C ILE A 838 -41.56 -12.57 13.23
N GLU A 839 -42.56 -13.05 12.49
CA GLU A 839 -42.63 -14.47 12.07
C GLU A 839 -41.49 -14.84 11.12
N ASN A 840 -41.11 -13.93 10.22
CA ASN A 840 -39.94 -14.11 9.38
C ASN A 840 -38.65 -14.18 10.21
N LEU A 841 -38.44 -13.23 11.13
CA LEU A 841 -37.25 -13.17 12.00
C LEU A 841 -37.06 -14.44 12.84
N LYS A 842 -38.14 -15.13 13.24
CA LYS A 842 -38.07 -16.39 14.00
C LYS A 842 -37.52 -17.56 13.20
N THR A 843 -37.62 -17.54 11.88
CA THR A 843 -37.35 -18.69 11.00
C THR A 843 -36.20 -18.45 10.02
N TYR A 844 -35.90 -17.18 9.72
CA TYR A 844 -34.86 -16.80 8.78
C TYR A 844 -33.46 -17.17 9.29
N LYS A 845 -32.64 -17.73 8.39
CA LYS A 845 -31.24 -18.08 8.68
C LYS A 845 -30.32 -17.17 7.89
N CYS A 846 -29.56 -16.34 8.60
CA CYS A 846 -28.58 -15.44 7.99
C CYS A 846 -27.37 -16.22 7.45
N LYS A 847 -26.69 -15.64 6.46
CA LYS A 847 -25.45 -16.17 5.90
C LYS A 847 -24.19 -15.66 6.59
N THR A 848 -24.30 -14.57 7.34
CA THR A 848 -23.18 -13.91 8.04
C THR A 848 -23.57 -13.63 9.49
N ASP A 849 -22.60 -13.29 10.32
CA ASP A 849 -22.78 -12.91 11.72
C ASP A 849 -22.83 -11.38 11.93
N SER A 850 -22.66 -10.59 10.86
CA SER A 850 -22.60 -9.13 10.94
C SER A 850 -23.90 -8.48 11.44
N VAL A 851 -23.84 -7.19 11.80
CA VAL A 851 -25.04 -6.45 12.24
C VAL A 851 -25.82 -5.81 11.08
N CYS A 852 -25.18 -5.51 9.95
CA CYS A 852 -25.87 -4.96 8.78
C CYS A 852 -26.73 -6.01 8.07
N HIS A 853 -26.18 -7.22 7.88
CA HIS A 853 -26.83 -8.30 7.15
C HIS A 853 -26.42 -9.67 7.67
N GLY A 854 -26.57 -9.85 8.97
CA GLY A 854 -26.23 -11.09 9.65
C GLY A 854 -27.03 -11.34 10.92
N THR A 855 -26.72 -12.45 11.58
CA THR A 855 -27.46 -12.98 12.72
C THR A 855 -27.52 -11.98 13.88
N PHE A 856 -26.42 -11.29 14.21
CA PHE A 856 -26.40 -10.34 15.32
C PHE A 856 -27.18 -9.05 15.05
N GLY A 857 -27.41 -8.70 13.78
CA GLY A 857 -28.32 -7.62 13.41
C GLY A 857 -29.77 -7.98 13.68
N ASN A 858 -30.18 -9.19 13.29
CA ASN A 858 -31.53 -9.70 13.52
C ASN A 858 -31.79 -9.91 15.03
N ILE A 859 -30.80 -10.39 15.79
CA ILE A 859 -30.89 -10.49 17.25
C ILE A 859 -31.12 -9.12 17.89
N ASP A 860 -30.38 -8.09 17.47
CA ASP A 860 -30.54 -6.74 18.01
C ASP A 860 -31.94 -6.16 17.72
N ILE A 861 -32.46 -6.41 16.51
CA ILE A 861 -33.81 -5.99 16.11
C ILE A 861 -34.88 -6.69 16.94
N ILE A 862 -34.77 -8.01 17.15
CA ILE A 862 -35.71 -8.77 18.02
C ILE A 862 -35.67 -8.22 19.45
N LEU A 863 -34.48 -7.96 19.98
CA LEU A 863 -34.29 -7.36 21.31
C LEU A 863 -34.96 -5.99 21.41
N GLU A 864 -34.77 -5.13 20.40
CA GLU A 864 -35.32 -3.77 20.37
C GLU A 864 -36.86 -3.79 20.24
N ILE A 865 -37.42 -4.65 19.39
CA ILE A 865 -38.88 -4.85 19.27
C ILE A 865 -39.44 -5.34 20.61
N GLY A 866 -38.82 -6.34 21.22
CA GLY A 866 -39.21 -6.88 22.51
C GLY A 866 -39.23 -5.82 23.62
N LYS A 867 -38.21 -4.94 23.65
CA LYS A 867 -38.13 -3.81 24.58
C LYS A 867 -39.27 -2.80 24.37
N ILE A 868 -39.48 -2.33 23.14
CA ILE A 868 -40.51 -1.32 22.83
C ILE A 868 -41.92 -1.87 23.10
N LYS A 869 -42.15 -3.14 22.75
CA LYS A 869 -43.44 -3.82 22.97
C LYS A 869 -43.62 -4.39 24.37
N LYS A 870 -42.60 -4.32 25.23
CA LYS A 870 -42.61 -4.91 26.58
C LYS A 870 -42.97 -6.40 26.53
N MET A 871 -42.34 -7.12 25.60
CA MET A 871 -42.55 -8.53 25.29
C MET A 871 -41.34 -9.36 25.73
N ASP A 872 -41.38 -9.87 26.97
CA ASP A 872 -40.30 -10.66 27.56
C ASP A 872 -39.97 -11.94 26.76
N ASN A 873 -40.96 -12.52 26.09
CA ASN A 873 -40.77 -13.68 25.21
C ASN A 873 -39.85 -13.36 24.02
N LEU A 874 -39.95 -12.16 23.42
CA LEU A 874 -39.04 -11.75 22.33
C LEU A 874 -37.64 -11.42 22.87
N ILE A 875 -37.55 -10.82 24.06
CA ILE A 875 -36.25 -10.57 24.71
C ILE A 875 -35.53 -11.90 25.00
N ASN A 876 -36.25 -12.91 25.48
CA ASN A 876 -35.69 -14.24 25.72
C ASN A 876 -35.33 -14.94 24.40
N LEU A 877 -36.15 -14.81 23.37
CA LEU A 877 -35.85 -15.34 22.03
C LEU A 877 -34.53 -14.79 21.46
N ALA A 878 -34.29 -13.48 21.61
CA ALA A 878 -33.03 -12.86 21.19
C ALA A 878 -31.81 -13.47 21.91
N LYS A 879 -31.93 -13.74 23.21
CA LYS A 879 -30.88 -14.39 24.01
C LYS A 879 -30.66 -15.84 23.59
N ASP A 880 -31.73 -16.59 23.33
CA ASP A 880 -31.64 -17.98 22.86
C ASP A 880 -30.93 -18.06 21.51
N PHE A 881 -31.28 -17.19 20.57
CA PHE A 881 -30.61 -17.10 19.28
C PHE A 881 -29.13 -16.72 19.41
N ALA A 882 -28.81 -15.74 20.27
CA ALA A 882 -27.41 -15.39 20.55
C ALA A 882 -26.61 -16.56 21.12
N ASN A 883 -27.19 -17.33 22.04
CA ASN A 883 -26.52 -18.48 22.64
C ASN A 883 -26.30 -19.61 21.63
N THR A 884 -27.27 -19.86 20.75
CA THR A 884 -27.13 -20.81 19.64
C THR A 884 -26.04 -20.38 18.67
N GLU A 885 -26.02 -19.11 18.26
CA GLU A 885 -25.04 -18.60 17.31
C GLU A 885 -23.63 -18.58 17.89
N LEU A 886 -23.45 -18.13 19.14
CA LEU A 886 -22.15 -18.18 19.83
C LEU A 886 -21.61 -19.62 19.93
N THR A 887 -22.50 -20.62 20.08
CA THR A 887 -22.11 -22.04 20.07
C THR A 887 -21.72 -22.49 18.66
N TYR A 888 -22.42 -22.02 17.63
CA TYR A 888 -22.08 -22.29 16.25
C TYR A 888 -20.71 -21.70 15.89
N ILE A 889 -20.49 -20.43 16.21
CA ILE A 889 -19.21 -19.71 16.02
C ILE A 889 -18.07 -20.41 16.76
N GLN A 890 -18.29 -20.88 17.99
CA GLN A 890 -17.26 -21.60 18.74
C GLN A 890 -16.77 -22.87 18.02
N ASN A 891 -17.68 -23.57 17.33
CA ASN A 891 -17.38 -24.86 16.69
C ASN A 891 -16.95 -24.73 15.23
N ASN A 892 -17.47 -23.72 14.53
CA ASN A 892 -17.31 -23.58 13.08
C ASN A 892 -16.52 -22.33 12.69
N GLY A 893 -16.31 -21.40 13.62
CA GLY A 893 -15.79 -20.06 13.39
C GLY A 893 -16.87 -19.10 12.88
N MET A 894 -16.48 -17.83 12.70
CA MET A 894 -17.38 -16.72 12.42
C MET A 894 -17.31 -16.29 10.95
N VAL A 895 -18.45 -15.88 10.41
CA VAL A 895 -18.60 -15.40 9.02
C VAL A 895 -18.83 -13.88 9.02
N LEU A 896 -17.89 -13.13 8.45
CA LEU A 896 -17.94 -11.67 8.37
C LEU A 896 -18.99 -11.17 7.36
N GLY A 897 -19.34 -9.88 7.45
CA GLY A 897 -20.35 -9.27 6.58
C GLY A 897 -19.89 -9.08 5.13
N ASP A 898 -18.65 -8.69 4.90
CA ASP A 898 -18.08 -8.55 3.55
C ASP A 898 -17.02 -9.64 3.33
N ASP A 899 -17.29 -10.51 2.36
CA ASP A 899 -16.49 -11.70 2.03
C ASP A 899 -15.13 -11.36 1.41
N SER A 900 -14.87 -10.10 1.09
CA SER A 900 -13.60 -9.63 0.59
C SER A 900 -12.66 -9.15 1.71
N TYR A 901 -13.06 -9.20 2.98
CA TYR A 901 -12.14 -8.98 4.11
C TYR A 901 -11.71 -10.30 4.77
N LEU A 902 -10.44 -10.37 5.13
CA LEU A 902 -9.89 -11.50 5.90
C LEU A 902 -10.07 -11.33 7.41
N MET A 903 -9.99 -10.10 7.91
CA MET A 903 -10.32 -9.74 9.29
C MET A 903 -10.95 -8.35 9.27
N ASP A 904 -12.22 -8.24 9.67
CA ASP A 904 -12.95 -6.98 9.67
C ASP A 904 -13.34 -6.57 11.10
N TYR A 905 -12.89 -5.39 11.49
CA TYR A 905 -13.13 -4.77 12.80
C TYR A 905 -14.16 -3.64 12.72
N SER A 906 -14.65 -3.33 11.52
CA SER A 906 -15.71 -2.37 11.27
C SER A 906 -16.97 -2.68 12.09
N PHE A 907 -17.79 -1.66 12.32
CA PHE A 907 -19.00 -1.82 13.12
C PHE A 907 -20.08 -2.62 12.40
N MET A 908 -20.47 -2.21 11.19
CA MET A 908 -21.65 -2.77 10.53
C MET A 908 -21.41 -4.15 9.91
N GLN A 909 -20.18 -4.44 9.49
CA GLN A 909 -19.81 -5.67 8.79
C GLN A 909 -18.83 -6.55 9.57
N GLY A 910 -18.10 -5.97 10.53
CA GLY A 910 -17.06 -6.64 11.31
C GLY A 910 -17.46 -6.99 12.73
N ILE A 911 -16.44 -7.34 13.53
CA ILE A 911 -16.62 -7.90 14.87
C ILE A 911 -17.06 -6.88 15.93
N SER A 912 -16.81 -5.59 15.74
CA SER A 912 -17.14 -4.60 16.77
C SER A 912 -18.65 -4.40 16.92
N GLY A 913 -19.44 -4.56 15.84
CA GLY A 913 -20.90 -4.60 15.90
C GLY A 913 -21.41 -5.79 16.71
N ILE A 914 -20.83 -6.98 16.51
CA ILE A 914 -21.14 -8.18 17.31
C ILE A 914 -20.84 -7.91 18.79
N GLY A 915 -19.68 -7.33 19.09
CA GLY A 915 -19.31 -6.91 20.44
C GLY A 915 -20.34 -5.97 21.08
N TYR A 916 -20.84 -4.99 20.33
CA TYR A 916 -21.89 -4.09 20.80
C TYR A 916 -23.23 -4.79 21.05
N SER A 917 -23.65 -5.68 20.15
CA SER A 917 -24.86 -6.49 20.32
C SER A 917 -24.79 -7.35 21.59
N LEU A 918 -23.61 -7.90 21.91
CA LEU A 918 -23.38 -8.65 23.16
C LEU A 918 -23.50 -7.77 24.41
N VAL A 919 -22.99 -6.53 24.37
CA VAL A 919 -23.18 -5.57 25.48
C VAL A 919 -24.67 -5.27 25.69
N ARG A 920 -25.43 -5.09 24.60
CA ARG A 920 -26.88 -4.84 24.67
C ARG A 920 -27.69 -6.05 25.14
N LEU A 921 -27.29 -7.28 24.80
CA LEU A 921 -27.92 -8.48 25.34
C LEU A 921 -27.72 -8.63 26.86
N ALA A 922 -26.58 -8.17 27.37
CA ALA A 922 -26.33 -8.11 28.81
C ALA A 922 -27.11 -6.97 29.48
N ASN A 923 -27.15 -5.79 28.85
CA ASN A 923 -27.87 -4.61 29.33
C ASN A 923 -28.57 -3.89 28.17
N ASN A 924 -29.87 -4.14 28.01
CA ASN A 924 -30.67 -3.61 26.90
C ASN A 924 -31.12 -2.15 27.11
N ASN A 925 -30.58 -1.45 28.11
CA ASN A 925 -30.82 -0.02 28.30
C ASN A 925 -29.98 0.85 27.34
N TYR A 926 -28.83 0.36 26.87
CA TYR A 926 -28.04 1.08 25.86
C TYR A 926 -28.82 1.24 24.55
N PRO A 927 -28.64 2.35 23.80
CA PRO A 927 -29.39 2.63 22.56
C PRO A 927 -29.09 1.62 21.46
N SER A 928 -30.00 1.43 20.49
CA SER A 928 -29.68 0.63 19.31
C SER A 928 -29.10 1.56 18.26
N ILE A 929 -27.89 1.24 17.79
CA ILE A 929 -27.26 1.97 16.69
C ILE A 929 -28.01 1.71 15.38
N LEU A 930 -28.62 0.53 15.21
CA LEU A 930 -29.42 0.17 14.04
C LEU A 930 -30.67 1.04 13.88
N SER A 931 -31.21 1.54 14.99
CA SER A 931 -32.32 2.50 15.02
C SER A 931 -31.90 3.95 15.21
N LEU A 932 -30.59 4.23 15.31
CA LEU A 932 -30.03 5.55 15.62
C LEU A 932 -30.56 6.14 16.94
N ASP A 933 -30.95 5.30 17.91
CA ASP A 933 -31.40 5.77 19.22
C ASP A 933 -30.27 6.48 19.97
N VAL A 934 -30.60 7.39 20.89
CA VAL A 934 -29.60 8.11 21.68
C VAL A 934 -29.82 7.91 23.18
N MET A 935 -28.73 7.97 23.96
CA MET A 935 -28.74 7.88 25.44
C MET A 935 -29.70 8.85 26.11
#